data_AF-A0A1Y4NKC7-F1
#
_entry.id   AF-A0A1Y4NKC7-F1
#
_cell.length_a   1.000
_cell.length_b   1.000
_cell.length_c   1.000
_cell.angle_alpha   90.00
_cell.angle_beta   90.00
_cell.angle_gamma   90.00
#
_symmetry.space_group_name_H-M   'P 1'
#
loop_
_entity.id
_entity.type
_entity.pdbx_description
1 polymer ?
#
loop_
_entity_poly.entity_id
_entity_poly.type
_entity_poly.pdbx_seq_one_letter_code
_entity_poly.pdbx_strand_id
1 'polypeptide(L)'
;MKRKTNKALSVLLSAIMLVSVFTIALPETTSVQAETTGTNFTYSLDGDNAVITGYTGTEKDVIVPDTIDGHKITGIDEFAFFMNYGITSIALPESVESIGDYAFFHCTMLRDVTFQGNTLSFIGTSAFEGCQYISEITLPDSISEIGERAFLGCTSLKNVTTGKTVDKVGAYAFGYARNTSNWNYERVSMTVNGYSGTAAETYCSEYGVTFNSLGQGNAAPDDSGKLPEEELDIPVLNFTDFNNYTDSDNSTLDIRDVIFGNTKDYTANTTATYTDPETGLSFDVYANLKLQGNSSMSYPKKNFTVKFYEDEAFDRKYKVELQDGWGKENKYVLKANYMDHSHSRNVLGAKLWGQIVHSREDTYQQLLDAPNGGAIDGYPVKVYINGKYEGLYTLNVPKDDWQFAMGDGEKEALLAGESHDGSCNFTQPGRYDESDWTIEYPDPDEEDVTWVINSFNNVINFVSLSDDQQFKELFSNYLDYDSCIDYYVYMLFICGTDNWEKNMLMATYDGQQWFPSVYDMDSTFGIYWNGGHYNTIDWMLTHEYMGPDHGTNSLLWERVYNNFYDDIAARYAELRDTVLSEKNFVKTLNDYIGDISKEAFDRDLEIYGGIPSSSTSDPNQIINYTLERINYLDEQFGYEIEQPDDPLKENLKEAIDKANLIETDKYTATSVAYFQQELSYAEDIYNSAVSTSDEILAAKKGLDKAMSLLISADNENCLDLAKIPQSSLTAVAASYQNGEDGSKAIDGNTTTIWHSNYSGGNMPVISENGTDNYITITVNDESISNVAAISYLPRTDKNTNGVITQYKLMYSTEADGENFVDVPGGNGIWADNKDEKLCIFSIPVEAKRIRLYATATLGDTPNRFISASEINLFTTDTTALNSAVQTASKIEADGYTEESYSAMKAELEKAMEILSTPSAYQTDINNACITLNTAVANLEEAASGITKEELRTLLDSAEAIDASVYTKTSREALEKAIAEANSVYDNSSAAQDEINTAYQNLKSAVDGLRYYLGDVNHSGKITVMDATLTQIYITNSSAVEIDTALADLDNNSKIQIDDVSIIQMMAARIITSNDDGSVNL
;
A
#
# COMPACT_ATOMS: atom_id res chain seq x y z
N MET A 1 12.19 16.11 64.22
CA MET A 1 12.00 15.49 65.56
C MET A 1 11.84 13.99 65.40
N LYS A 2 12.28 13.25 66.42
CA LYS A 2 12.63 11.81 66.42
C LYS A 2 11.47 10.83 66.12
N ARG A 3 11.82 9.79 65.35
CA ARG A 3 11.50 8.34 65.49
C ARG A 3 10.60 7.90 66.66
N LYS A 4 9.73 6.91 66.38
CA LYS A 4 9.52 5.58 67.06
C LYS A 4 8.06 5.13 66.77
N THR A 5 7.68 3.88 66.47
CA THR A 5 8.18 2.52 66.80
C THR A 5 7.33 1.52 65.97
N ASN A 6 7.89 0.66 65.11
CA ASN A 6 8.33 -0.74 65.29
C ASN A 6 7.26 -1.83 65.58
N LYS A 7 7.07 -2.70 64.58
CA LYS A 7 7.22 -4.19 64.55
C LYS A 7 6.39 -5.08 65.50
N ALA A 8 5.60 -5.99 64.90
CA ALA A 8 5.76 -7.45 64.95
C ALA A 8 4.68 -8.10 64.05
N LEU A 9 5.01 -8.64 62.87
CA LEU A 9 5.48 -10.01 62.59
C LEU A 9 4.39 -11.11 62.72
N SER A 10 3.85 -11.47 61.55
CA SER A 10 3.64 -12.83 61.02
C SER A 10 2.47 -13.73 61.47
N VAL A 11 1.81 -14.22 60.41
CA VAL A 11 1.19 -15.54 60.14
C VAL A 11 -0.33 -15.70 60.28
N LEU A 12 -0.89 -16.19 59.15
CA LEU A 12 -2.01 -17.13 58.95
C LEU A 12 -3.34 -16.59 58.37
N LEU A 13 -3.40 -16.77 57.03
CA LEU A 13 -4.41 -17.51 56.25
C LEU A 13 -5.86 -17.01 56.14
N SER A 14 -6.25 -16.94 54.86
CA SER A 14 -7.45 -17.52 54.22
C SER A 14 -8.68 -16.64 53.88
N ALA A 15 -8.97 -16.66 52.58
CA ALA A 15 -10.27 -16.62 51.89
C ALA A 15 -11.04 -15.28 51.70
N ILE A 16 -10.83 -14.71 50.50
CA ILE A 16 -11.82 -14.51 49.40
C ILE A 16 -13.02 -13.53 49.59
N MET A 17 -13.03 -12.53 48.68
CA MET A 17 -14.13 -11.80 48.02
C MET A 17 -14.93 -10.72 48.76
N LEU A 18 -14.96 -9.46 48.26
CA LEU A 18 -15.83 -8.97 47.15
C LEU A 18 -15.81 -7.42 46.99
N VAL A 19 -15.76 -6.98 45.72
CA VAL A 19 -16.23 -5.71 45.07
C VAL A 19 -15.53 -4.36 45.31
N SER A 20 -14.96 -3.81 44.22
CA SER A 20 -15.33 -2.49 43.61
C SER A 20 -14.53 -2.28 42.30
N VAL A 21 -15.12 -2.54 41.12
CA VAL A 21 -15.72 -1.59 40.14
C VAL A 21 -14.72 -0.74 39.34
N PHE A 22 -14.52 -1.17 38.09
CA PHE A 22 -14.33 -0.47 36.81
C PHE A 22 -13.80 0.99 36.75
N THR A 23 -12.67 1.13 36.05
CA THR A 23 -12.41 2.20 35.08
C THR A 23 -11.78 1.58 33.83
N ILE A 24 -12.25 2.01 32.66
CA ILE A 24 -11.95 1.55 31.32
C ILE A 24 -10.48 1.86 30.98
N ALA A 25 -9.73 0.85 30.51
CA ALA A 25 -8.41 1.00 29.91
C ALA A 25 -8.51 0.68 28.41
N LEU A 26 -8.10 1.63 27.58
CA LEU A 26 -7.84 1.41 26.16
C LEU A 26 -6.60 0.49 26.01
N PRO A 27 -6.52 -0.31 24.93
CA PRO A 27 -5.45 -1.29 24.76
C PRO A 27 -4.16 -0.59 24.33
N GLU A 28 -3.07 -0.83 25.05
CA GLU A 28 -1.71 -0.54 24.58
C GLU A 28 -1.35 -1.55 23.48
N THR A 29 -0.91 -1.05 22.33
CA THR A 29 -0.25 -1.83 21.28
C THR A 29 1.06 -2.38 21.83
N THR A 30 1.18 -3.70 21.81
CA THR A 30 2.37 -4.46 22.17
C THR A 30 3.53 -4.11 21.25
N SER A 31 4.63 -3.65 21.86
CA SER A 31 5.96 -3.91 21.30
C SER A 31 6.08 -5.41 21.05
N VAL A 32 6.71 -5.83 19.94
CA VAL A 32 7.20 -7.21 19.83
C VAL A 32 8.37 -7.32 20.80
N GLN A 33 8.03 -7.43 22.08
CA GLN A 33 8.91 -8.06 23.04
C GLN A 33 9.09 -9.49 22.57
N ALA A 34 10.30 -10.04 22.72
CA ALA A 34 10.43 -11.47 22.89
C ALA A 34 9.41 -11.86 23.96
N GLU A 35 8.30 -12.48 23.55
CA GLU A 35 7.27 -12.88 24.49
C GLU A 35 7.94 -13.89 25.41
N THR A 36 8.10 -13.53 26.69
CA THR A 36 8.38 -14.53 27.72
C THR A 36 7.10 -15.32 27.90
N THR A 37 6.90 -16.27 27.00
CA THR A 37 5.80 -17.20 27.07
C THR A 37 5.97 -18.04 28.32
N GLY A 38 4.95 -18.80 28.71
CA GLY A 38 5.09 -19.79 29.79
C GLY A 38 6.10 -20.91 29.49
N THR A 39 6.96 -20.75 28.47
CA THR A 39 8.04 -21.64 28.07
C THR A 39 9.39 -20.97 28.35
N ASN A 40 10.43 -21.77 28.51
CA ASN A 40 11.78 -21.28 28.81
C ASN A 40 12.55 -20.80 27.57
N PHE A 41 11.88 -20.61 26.44
CA PHE A 41 12.49 -20.24 25.17
C PHE A 41 12.06 -18.83 24.76
N THR A 42 13.00 -18.06 24.22
CA THR A 42 12.70 -16.87 23.43
C THR A 42 12.85 -17.22 21.96
N TYR A 43 12.02 -16.62 21.12
CA TYR A 43 12.02 -16.89 19.68
C TYR A 43 11.69 -15.62 18.89
N SER A 44 12.09 -15.61 17.62
CA SER A 44 11.64 -14.67 16.59
C SER A 44 10.76 -15.40 15.59
N LEU A 45 9.94 -14.65 14.87
CA LEU A 45 9.13 -15.20 13.78
C LEU A 45 9.85 -14.99 12.45
N ASP A 46 9.89 -16.07 11.66
CA ASP A 46 10.31 -16.09 10.27
C ASP A 46 9.10 -16.58 9.45
N GLY A 47 8.32 -15.61 8.95
CA GLY A 47 6.98 -15.87 8.40
C GLY A 47 6.04 -16.52 9.44
N ASP A 48 5.52 -17.70 9.09
CA ASP A 48 4.66 -18.51 9.98
C ASP A 48 5.46 -19.41 10.95
N ASN A 49 6.77 -19.50 10.78
CA ASN A 49 7.66 -20.34 11.58
C ASN A 49 8.31 -19.54 12.72
N ALA A 50 8.78 -20.26 13.73
CA ALA A 50 9.54 -19.71 14.85
C ALA A 50 10.99 -20.17 14.81
N VAL A 51 11.91 -19.25 15.08
CA VAL A 51 13.34 -19.54 15.26
C VAL A 51 13.69 -19.26 16.71
N ILE A 52 14.26 -20.24 17.42
CA ILE A 52 14.63 -20.08 18.83
C ILE A 52 15.84 -19.15 18.91
N THR A 53 15.67 -17.98 19.51
CA THR A 53 16.71 -16.95 19.68
C THR A 53 17.38 -17.00 21.05
N GLY A 54 16.82 -17.77 21.98
CA GLY A 54 17.36 -17.83 23.34
C GLY A 54 16.70 -18.90 24.21
N TYR A 55 17.41 -19.31 25.26
CA TYR A 55 16.91 -20.21 26.29
C TYR A 55 17.23 -19.70 27.70
N THR A 56 16.19 -19.48 28.49
CA THR A 56 16.25 -18.94 29.85
C THR A 56 15.97 -19.98 30.94
N GLY A 57 15.76 -21.23 30.54
CA GLY A 57 15.40 -22.33 31.42
C GLY A 57 16.54 -22.82 32.31
N THR A 58 16.16 -23.61 33.32
CA THR A 58 17.11 -24.22 34.28
C THR A 58 17.15 -25.75 34.18
N GLU A 59 16.34 -26.31 33.28
CA GLU A 59 16.27 -27.72 32.97
C GLU A 59 17.58 -28.19 32.37
N LYS A 60 17.99 -29.39 32.76
CA LYS A 60 19.19 -30.04 32.24
C LYS A 60 18.89 -30.82 30.96
N ASP A 61 17.69 -31.37 30.86
CA ASP A 61 17.24 -32.13 29.71
C ASP A 61 16.18 -31.31 29.00
N VAL A 62 16.57 -30.71 27.88
CA VAL A 62 15.78 -29.74 27.13
C VAL A 62 15.10 -30.44 25.96
N ILE A 63 13.80 -30.22 25.80
CA ILE A 63 13.05 -30.64 24.62
C ILE A 63 12.53 -29.38 23.97
N VAL A 64 13.05 -29.07 22.78
CA VAL A 64 12.51 -28.00 21.95
C VAL A 64 11.18 -28.52 21.37
N PRO A 65 10.04 -27.83 21.58
CA PRO A 65 8.75 -28.31 21.11
C PRO A 65 8.66 -28.21 19.58
N ASP A 66 7.78 -28.99 18.93
CA ASP A 66 7.52 -28.86 17.49
C ASP A 66 6.94 -27.48 17.11
N THR A 67 6.23 -26.86 18.06
CA THR A 67 5.61 -25.55 17.90
C THR A 67 5.72 -24.70 19.17
N ILE A 68 5.85 -23.38 19.02
CA ILE A 68 5.72 -22.39 20.10
C ILE A 68 4.67 -21.35 19.71
N ASP A 69 3.68 -21.14 20.57
CA ASP A 69 2.51 -20.27 20.34
C ASP A 69 1.75 -20.48 19.01
N GLY A 70 1.77 -21.73 18.51
CA GLY A 70 1.12 -22.11 17.26
C GLY A 70 2.01 -22.00 16.02
N HIS A 71 3.24 -21.52 16.17
CA HIS A 71 4.25 -21.43 15.11
C HIS A 71 5.17 -22.65 15.13
N LYS A 72 5.47 -23.24 13.96
CA LYS A 72 6.37 -24.39 13.82
C LYS A 72 7.81 -23.96 14.03
N ILE A 73 8.58 -24.68 14.83
CA ILE A 73 9.99 -24.32 15.09
C ILE A 73 10.89 -24.86 13.98
N THR A 74 11.49 -23.99 13.18
CA THR A 74 12.32 -24.35 12.02
C THR A 74 13.81 -24.12 12.23
N GLY A 75 14.22 -23.34 13.23
CA GLY A 75 15.64 -23.04 13.43
C GLY A 75 16.02 -22.80 14.88
N ILE A 76 17.31 -22.97 15.14
CA ILE A 76 17.99 -22.49 16.35
C ILE A 76 18.92 -21.37 15.92
N ASP A 77 18.64 -20.14 16.35
CA ASP A 77 19.35 -18.95 15.89
C ASP A 77 20.77 -18.84 16.46
N GLU A 78 21.52 -17.86 15.95
CA GLU A 78 22.81 -17.45 16.48
C GLU A 78 22.71 -17.22 17.99
N PHE A 79 23.67 -17.77 18.74
CA PHE A 79 23.78 -17.64 20.19
C PHE A 79 22.62 -18.15 21.07
N ALA A 80 21.62 -18.85 20.52
CA ALA A 80 20.39 -19.21 21.26
C ALA A 80 20.61 -19.96 22.59
N PHE A 81 21.66 -20.77 22.70
CA PHE A 81 22.07 -21.49 23.91
C PHE A 81 23.50 -21.11 24.35
N PHE A 82 24.01 -19.97 23.90
CA PHE A 82 25.40 -19.55 24.12
C PHE A 82 25.83 -19.66 25.59
N MET A 83 26.94 -20.36 25.82
CA MET A 83 27.56 -20.59 27.13
C MET A 83 26.60 -21.18 28.18
N ASN A 84 25.60 -21.96 27.76
CA ASN A 84 24.71 -22.62 28.71
C ASN A 84 25.40 -23.81 29.41
N TYR A 85 25.85 -23.58 30.65
CA TYR A 85 26.52 -24.59 31.46
C TYR A 85 25.59 -25.57 32.18
N GLY A 86 24.27 -25.39 32.06
CA GLY A 86 23.26 -26.19 32.76
C GLY A 86 22.76 -27.38 31.97
N ILE A 87 22.61 -27.23 30.65
CA ILE A 87 22.05 -28.27 29.78
C ILE A 87 23.00 -29.46 29.64
N THR A 88 22.44 -30.65 29.78
CA THR A 88 23.11 -31.94 29.60
C THR A 88 22.59 -32.71 28.40
N SER A 89 21.32 -32.52 28.03
CA SER A 89 20.76 -33.07 26.80
C SER A 89 19.82 -32.07 26.12
N ILE A 90 19.75 -32.13 24.79
CA ILE A 90 18.77 -31.41 23.99
C ILE A 90 18.16 -32.31 22.91
N ALA A 91 16.84 -32.28 22.79
CA ALA A 91 16.10 -32.90 21.70
C ALA A 91 15.49 -31.80 20.82
N LEU A 92 15.87 -31.79 19.54
CA LEU A 92 15.36 -30.88 18.52
C LEU A 92 14.23 -31.58 17.74
N PRO A 93 13.11 -30.89 17.47
CA PRO A 93 11.93 -31.46 16.83
C PRO A 93 12.19 -31.83 15.37
N GLU A 94 11.24 -32.56 14.75
CA GLU A 94 11.34 -32.99 13.35
C GLU A 94 11.37 -31.84 12.34
N SER A 95 10.98 -30.64 12.78
CA SER A 95 10.82 -29.44 11.97
C SER A 95 12.06 -28.58 11.85
N VAL A 96 13.12 -28.81 12.65
CA VAL A 96 14.33 -27.98 12.63
C VAL A 96 15.12 -28.24 11.35
N GLU A 97 15.37 -27.18 10.61
CA GLU A 97 16.03 -27.12 9.30
C GLU A 97 17.46 -26.55 9.43
N SER A 98 17.70 -25.64 10.39
CA SER A 98 19.01 -25.01 10.59
C SER A 98 19.41 -24.82 12.06
N ILE A 99 20.72 -24.84 12.30
CA ILE A 99 21.35 -24.39 13.54
C ILE A 99 22.35 -23.30 13.19
N GLY A 100 22.15 -22.10 13.70
CA GLY A 100 22.96 -20.91 13.43
C GLY A 100 24.33 -20.94 14.08
N ASP A 101 25.13 -19.92 13.74
CA ASP A 101 26.48 -19.76 14.23
C ASP A 101 26.50 -19.65 15.77
N TYR A 102 27.50 -20.24 16.42
CA TYR A 102 27.66 -20.20 17.88
C TYR A 102 26.45 -20.66 18.73
N ALA A 103 25.41 -21.27 18.15
CA ALA A 103 24.13 -21.55 18.82
C ALA A 103 24.27 -22.28 20.16
N PHE A 104 25.18 -23.25 20.26
CA PHE A 104 25.51 -24.02 21.47
C PHE A 104 26.96 -23.81 21.93
N PHE A 105 27.60 -22.71 21.53
CA PHE A 105 28.99 -22.44 21.85
C PHE A 105 29.25 -22.50 23.36
N HIS A 106 30.24 -23.28 23.77
CA HIS A 106 30.61 -23.53 25.17
C HIS A 106 29.44 -23.99 26.07
N CYS A 107 28.48 -24.75 25.54
CA CYS A 107 27.58 -25.58 26.35
C CYS A 107 28.35 -26.76 26.98
N THR A 108 29.25 -26.46 27.91
CA THR A 108 30.31 -27.40 28.33
C THR A 108 29.79 -28.66 29.01
N MET A 109 28.53 -28.71 29.44
CA MET A 109 27.90 -29.86 30.09
C MET A 109 27.02 -30.70 29.14
N LEU A 110 26.81 -30.23 27.90
CA LEU A 110 25.99 -30.90 26.88
C LEU A 110 26.65 -32.22 26.47
N ARG A 111 25.87 -33.30 26.55
CA ARG A 111 26.29 -34.69 26.28
C ARG A 111 25.56 -35.28 25.09
N ASP A 112 24.26 -35.05 25.06
CA ASP A 112 23.35 -35.73 24.15
C ASP A 112 22.59 -34.68 23.32
N VAL A 113 22.74 -34.76 22.00
CA VAL A 113 21.97 -33.95 21.03
C VAL A 113 21.20 -34.93 20.16
N THR A 114 19.87 -34.86 20.20
CA THR A 114 18.99 -35.74 19.42
C THR A 114 18.20 -34.94 18.41
N PHE A 115 18.27 -35.32 17.15
CA PHE A 115 17.44 -34.78 16.06
C PHE A 115 16.28 -35.74 15.83
N GLN A 116 15.05 -35.27 15.96
CA GLN A 116 13.88 -36.15 15.86
C GLN A 116 13.47 -36.44 14.40
N GLY A 117 13.88 -35.60 13.44
CA GLY A 117 13.53 -35.72 12.02
C GLY A 117 14.72 -35.70 11.06
N ASN A 118 14.42 -35.52 9.78
CA ASN A 118 15.38 -35.57 8.68
C ASN A 118 15.29 -34.33 7.78
N THR A 119 15.15 -33.15 8.38
CA THR A 119 15.00 -31.85 7.72
C THR A 119 16.21 -30.94 7.93
N LEU A 120 17.02 -31.16 8.98
CA LEU A 120 18.20 -30.35 9.26
C LEU A 120 19.18 -30.45 8.09
N SER A 121 19.42 -29.33 7.42
CA SER A 121 20.31 -29.19 6.26
C SER A 121 21.61 -28.45 6.61
N PHE A 122 21.58 -27.56 7.60
CA PHE A 122 22.69 -26.66 7.91
C PHE A 122 23.07 -26.64 9.41
N ILE A 123 24.38 -26.67 9.68
CA ILE A 123 24.97 -26.38 11.00
C ILE A 123 26.01 -25.26 10.83
N GLY A 124 25.84 -24.16 11.55
CA GLY A 124 26.66 -22.97 11.47
C GLY A 124 28.07 -23.08 12.04
N THR A 125 28.85 -22.02 11.79
CA THR A 125 30.21 -21.85 12.28
C THR A 125 30.25 -21.90 13.80
N SER A 126 31.17 -22.70 14.35
CA SER A 126 31.36 -22.87 15.80
C SER A 126 30.10 -23.23 16.60
N ALA A 127 29.04 -23.75 15.94
CA ALA A 127 27.73 -23.97 16.56
C ALA A 127 27.79 -24.82 17.84
N PHE A 128 28.63 -25.86 17.90
CA PHE A 128 28.85 -26.71 19.09
C PHE A 128 30.28 -26.60 19.63
N GLU A 129 31.03 -25.54 19.30
CA GLU A 129 32.41 -25.40 19.77
C GLU A 129 32.47 -25.43 21.31
N GLY A 130 33.38 -26.24 21.85
CA GLY A 130 33.58 -26.37 23.28
C GLY A 130 32.51 -27.17 24.04
N CYS A 131 31.63 -27.91 23.35
CA CYS A 131 30.72 -28.89 23.96
C CYS A 131 31.47 -30.17 24.39
N GLN A 132 32.26 -30.05 25.47
CA GLN A 132 33.31 -31.02 25.83
C GLN A 132 32.83 -32.45 26.11
N TYR A 133 31.57 -32.67 26.47
CA TYR A 133 31.05 -34.01 26.81
C TYR A 133 30.21 -34.66 25.72
N ILE A 134 29.98 -34.03 24.56
CA ILE A 134 29.40 -34.72 23.41
C ILE A 134 30.37 -35.83 23.01
N SER A 135 29.92 -37.08 23.11
CA SER A 135 30.77 -38.25 22.88
C SER A 135 30.52 -38.94 21.55
N GLU A 136 29.30 -38.78 21.04
CA GLU A 136 28.88 -39.19 19.72
C GLU A 136 27.80 -38.23 19.22
N ILE A 137 27.70 -38.07 17.90
CA ILE A 137 26.60 -37.34 17.27
C ILE A 137 26.23 -38.03 15.97
N THR A 138 24.93 -38.16 15.72
CA THR A 138 24.39 -38.67 14.46
C THR A 138 23.61 -37.55 13.82
N LEU A 139 24.13 -37.04 12.70
CA LEU A 139 23.47 -36.03 11.90
C LEU A 139 22.47 -36.72 10.94
N PRO A 140 21.33 -36.07 10.63
CA PRO A 140 20.33 -36.63 9.73
C PRO A 140 20.87 -36.76 8.29
N ASP A 141 20.20 -37.59 7.49
CA ASP A 141 20.55 -37.85 6.09
C ASP A 141 20.43 -36.60 5.20
N SER A 142 19.65 -35.60 5.63
CA SER A 142 19.41 -34.31 4.94
C SER A 142 20.52 -33.27 5.10
N ILE A 143 21.49 -33.51 5.99
CA ILE A 143 22.54 -32.53 6.26
C ILE A 143 23.39 -32.32 4.99
N SER A 144 23.46 -31.09 4.51
CA SER A 144 24.24 -30.71 3.32
C SER A 144 25.51 -29.95 3.71
N GLU A 145 25.45 -29.09 4.72
CA GLU A 145 26.57 -28.25 5.14
C GLU A 145 26.84 -28.29 6.65
N ILE A 146 28.12 -28.34 6.99
CA ILE A 146 28.66 -28.30 8.35
C ILE A 146 29.73 -27.22 8.40
N GLY A 147 29.50 -26.15 9.18
CA GLY A 147 30.31 -24.94 9.22
C GLY A 147 31.73 -25.13 9.79
N GLU A 148 32.58 -24.11 9.58
CA GLU A 148 33.93 -24.07 10.16
C GLU A 148 33.85 -24.22 11.69
N ARG A 149 34.74 -25.04 12.27
CA ARG A 149 34.84 -25.26 13.73
C ARG A 149 33.56 -25.72 14.42
N ALA A 150 32.55 -26.19 13.69
CA ALA A 150 31.24 -26.56 14.25
C ALA A 150 31.32 -27.43 15.52
N PHE A 151 32.27 -28.38 15.61
CA PHE A 151 32.52 -29.22 16.79
C PHE A 151 33.94 -29.09 17.36
N LEU A 152 34.61 -27.96 17.13
CA LEU A 152 35.94 -27.70 17.68
C LEU A 152 35.92 -27.79 19.21
N GLY A 153 36.89 -28.45 19.83
CA GLY A 153 36.96 -28.55 21.30
C GLY A 153 35.94 -29.50 21.95
N CYS A 154 35.17 -30.27 21.17
CA CYS A 154 34.37 -31.39 21.65
C CYS A 154 35.29 -32.58 22.01
N THR A 155 36.07 -32.46 23.09
CA THR A 155 37.17 -33.37 23.42
C THR A 155 36.76 -34.82 23.74
N SER A 156 35.48 -35.05 24.05
CA SER A 156 34.95 -36.41 24.26
C SER A 156 34.42 -37.07 22.98
N LEU A 157 34.32 -36.33 21.86
CA LEU A 157 33.71 -36.80 20.62
C LEU A 157 34.57 -37.89 19.99
N LYS A 158 34.02 -39.11 19.91
CA LYS A 158 34.70 -40.29 19.36
C LYS A 158 34.15 -40.70 18.01
N ASN A 159 32.84 -40.51 17.80
CA ASN A 159 32.16 -40.90 16.58
C ASN A 159 31.23 -39.79 16.11
N VAL A 160 31.33 -39.43 14.84
CA VAL A 160 30.33 -38.62 14.14
C VAL A 160 29.74 -39.48 13.05
N THR A 161 28.42 -39.54 12.93
CA THR A 161 27.76 -40.14 11.76
C THR A 161 27.17 -39.01 10.92
N THR A 162 27.53 -38.94 9.63
CA THR A 162 27.05 -37.91 8.70
C THR A 162 26.04 -38.48 7.71
N GLY A 163 25.22 -37.60 7.13
CA GLY A 163 24.21 -37.95 6.12
C GLY A 163 24.78 -38.34 4.75
N LYS A 164 23.88 -38.74 3.84
CA LYS A 164 24.22 -39.18 2.46
C LYS A 164 24.46 -38.04 1.47
N THR A 165 24.08 -36.82 1.83
CA THR A 165 24.05 -35.62 0.97
C THR A 165 25.01 -34.54 1.45
N VAL A 166 26.05 -34.89 2.21
CA VAL A 166 26.99 -33.89 2.73
C VAL A 166 27.88 -33.36 1.61
N ASP A 167 27.67 -32.09 1.28
CA ASP A 167 28.32 -31.40 0.17
C ASP A 167 29.42 -30.45 0.65
N LYS A 168 29.37 -30.00 1.92
CA LYS A 168 30.38 -29.12 2.49
C LYS A 168 30.66 -29.40 3.97
N VAL A 169 31.95 -29.41 4.31
CA VAL A 169 32.45 -29.49 5.70
C VAL A 169 33.56 -28.48 5.89
N GLY A 170 33.33 -27.48 6.74
CA GLY A 170 34.24 -26.38 7.00
C GLY A 170 35.52 -26.79 7.74
N ALA A 171 36.53 -25.94 7.69
CA ALA A 171 37.83 -26.19 8.30
C ALA A 171 37.70 -26.51 9.80
N TYR A 172 38.46 -27.49 10.29
CA TYR A 172 38.47 -27.89 11.70
C TYR A 172 37.10 -28.26 12.31
N ALA A 173 36.07 -28.53 11.49
CA ALA A 173 34.72 -28.87 11.97
C ALA A 173 34.72 -30.04 12.96
N PHE A 174 35.56 -31.06 12.75
CA PHE A 174 35.67 -32.25 13.59
C PHE A 174 37.10 -32.62 13.95
N GLY A 175 37.27 -33.26 15.11
CA GLY A 175 38.52 -33.94 15.46
C GLY A 175 39.67 -33.02 15.87
N TYR A 176 39.36 -31.78 16.29
CA TYR A 176 40.34 -30.84 16.82
C TYR A 176 39.89 -30.27 18.16
N ALA A 177 40.86 -29.92 18.99
CA ALA A 177 40.68 -29.15 20.21
C ALA A 177 41.80 -28.12 20.35
N ARG A 178 41.50 -26.98 20.96
CA ARG A 178 42.51 -25.93 21.20
C ARG A 178 43.42 -26.34 22.36
N ASN A 179 44.73 -26.36 22.13
CA ASN A 179 45.71 -26.51 23.19
C ASN A 179 45.83 -25.18 23.94
N THR A 180 45.43 -25.20 25.21
CA THR A 180 45.40 -24.01 26.09
C THR A 180 46.79 -23.48 26.47
N SER A 181 47.87 -24.24 26.19
CA SER A 181 49.25 -23.86 26.50
C SER A 181 49.96 -23.11 25.37
N ASN A 182 49.54 -23.30 24.11
CA ASN A 182 50.17 -22.69 22.94
C ASN A 182 49.19 -22.16 21.89
N TRP A 183 47.88 -22.21 22.16
CA TRP A 183 46.78 -21.72 21.34
C TRP A 183 46.63 -22.39 19.96
N ASN A 184 47.39 -23.45 19.66
CA ASN A 184 47.27 -24.24 18.42
C ASN A 184 46.12 -25.26 18.50
N TYR A 185 45.62 -25.69 17.34
CA TYR A 185 44.68 -26.80 17.25
C TYR A 185 45.41 -28.14 17.25
N GLU A 186 45.03 -29.02 18.20
CA GLU A 186 45.55 -30.38 18.32
C GLU A 186 44.48 -31.39 17.95
N ARG A 187 44.89 -32.44 17.24
CA ARG A 187 43.99 -33.49 16.78
C ARG A 187 43.49 -34.34 17.94
N VAL A 188 42.18 -34.54 17.99
CA VAL A 188 41.49 -35.49 18.89
C VAL A 188 41.21 -36.77 18.12
N SER A 189 41.51 -37.92 18.72
CA SER A 189 41.27 -39.22 18.09
C SER A 189 39.78 -39.51 17.99
N MET A 190 39.23 -39.48 16.76
CA MET A 190 37.84 -39.80 16.48
C MET A 190 37.66 -40.46 15.09
N THR A 191 36.47 -41.00 14.85
CA THR A 191 36.05 -41.60 13.57
C THR A 191 34.82 -40.89 13.03
N VAL A 192 34.82 -40.51 11.75
CA VAL A 192 33.63 -40.07 11.02
C VAL A 192 33.10 -41.28 10.24
N ASN A 193 31.87 -41.69 10.54
CA ASN A 193 31.12 -42.68 9.78
C ASN A 193 30.25 -41.95 8.75
N GLY A 194 30.65 -41.95 7.48
CA GLY A 194 29.96 -41.21 6.43
C GLY A 194 29.85 -42.03 5.15
N TYR A 195 29.28 -41.45 4.09
CA TYR A 195 29.15 -42.11 2.80
C TYR A 195 30.29 -41.69 1.87
N SER A 196 30.89 -42.63 1.16
CA SER A 196 31.98 -42.32 0.21
C SER A 196 31.48 -41.43 -0.93
N GLY A 197 32.33 -40.51 -1.39
CA GLY A 197 32.02 -39.49 -2.38
C GLY A 197 31.42 -38.19 -1.81
N THR A 198 31.23 -38.09 -0.50
CA THR A 198 30.73 -36.87 0.17
C THR A 198 31.87 -35.99 0.67
N ALA A 199 31.60 -34.71 0.96
CA ALA A 199 32.59 -33.80 1.53
C ALA A 199 33.11 -34.25 2.91
N ALA A 200 32.37 -35.11 3.63
CA ALA A 200 32.84 -35.72 4.87
C ALA A 200 34.04 -36.66 4.66
N GLU A 201 34.08 -37.41 3.55
CA GLU A 201 35.22 -38.26 3.18
C GLU A 201 36.44 -37.39 2.83
N THR A 202 36.23 -36.34 2.03
CA THR A 202 37.26 -35.36 1.65
C THR A 202 37.85 -34.70 2.89
N TYR A 203 37.01 -34.16 3.77
CA TYR A 203 37.43 -33.54 5.04
C TYR A 203 38.31 -34.48 5.86
N CYS A 204 37.93 -35.75 6.00
CA CYS A 204 38.71 -36.70 6.77
C CYS A 204 40.09 -36.96 6.17
N SER A 205 40.18 -37.00 4.84
CA SER A 205 41.46 -37.17 4.13
C SER A 205 42.38 -35.95 4.31
N GLU A 206 41.84 -34.74 4.20
CA GLU A 206 42.58 -33.48 4.31
C GLU A 206 43.05 -33.23 5.74
N TYR A 207 42.14 -33.36 6.71
CA TYR A 207 42.40 -33.08 8.12
C TYR A 207 42.90 -34.31 8.89
N GLY A 208 43.15 -35.43 8.21
CA GLY A 208 43.68 -36.67 8.76
C GLY A 208 42.86 -37.26 9.91
N VAL A 209 41.54 -37.13 9.83
CA VAL A 209 40.56 -37.77 10.72
C VAL A 209 40.26 -39.17 10.17
N THR A 210 39.96 -40.15 11.03
CA THR A 210 39.65 -41.51 10.55
C THR A 210 38.26 -41.51 9.89
N PHE A 211 38.17 -41.93 8.63
CA PHE A 211 36.90 -42.12 7.93
C PHE A 211 36.51 -43.59 7.88
N ASN A 212 35.23 -43.89 8.13
CA ASN A 212 34.63 -45.20 7.96
C ASN A 212 33.44 -45.09 7.01
N SER A 213 33.53 -45.72 5.85
CA SER A 213 32.48 -45.66 4.82
C SER A 213 31.27 -46.53 5.20
N LEU A 214 30.08 -45.94 5.16
CA LEU A 214 28.77 -46.59 5.37
C LEU A 214 28.11 -47.04 4.04
N GLY A 215 28.68 -46.66 2.89
CA GLY A 215 28.12 -46.89 1.56
C GLY A 215 28.58 -45.82 0.56
N GLN A 216 28.00 -45.80 -0.63
CA GLN A 216 28.15 -44.68 -1.58
C GLN A 216 27.15 -43.59 -1.24
N GLY A 217 27.57 -42.33 -1.28
CA GLY A 217 26.70 -41.17 -1.15
C GLY A 217 25.87 -40.96 -2.42
N ASN A 218 24.89 -40.05 -2.37
CA ASN A 218 24.36 -39.49 -3.60
C ASN A 218 25.47 -38.64 -4.22
N ALA A 219 25.82 -38.88 -5.47
CA ALA A 219 26.80 -38.05 -6.14
C ALA A 219 26.33 -36.58 -6.12
N ALA A 220 27.25 -35.66 -5.87
CA ALA A 220 27.05 -34.25 -6.21
C ALA A 220 26.51 -34.15 -7.66
N PRO A 221 25.71 -33.10 -7.99
CA PRO A 221 25.26 -32.87 -9.36
C PRO A 221 26.42 -33.05 -10.35
N ASP A 222 26.13 -33.82 -11.40
CA ASP A 222 26.99 -34.18 -12.53
C ASP A 222 28.07 -33.13 -12.89
N ASP A 223 29.34 -33.48 -12.66
CA ASP A 223 30.56 -32.72 -13.00
C ASP A 223 31.15 -33.15 -14.36
N SER A 224 30.32 -33.45 -15.36
CA SER A 224 30.78 -33.91 -16.69
C SER A 224 31.30 -32.80 -17.61
N GLY A 225 31.36 -31.55 -17.15
CA GLY A 225 31.82 -30.42 -17.95
C GLY A 225 30.95 -30.13 -19.18
N LYS A 226 29.76 -30.73 -19.26
CA LYS A 226 28.72 -30.36 -20.24
C LYS A 226 27.75 -29.40 -19.58
N LEU A 227 27.51 -28.27 -20.24
CA LEU A 227 26.37 -27.40 -19.94
C LEU A 227 25.13 -28.31 -19.81
N PRO A 228 24.35 -28.21 -18.72
CA PRO A 228 23.13 -29.00 -18.59
C PRO A 228 22.25 -28.76 -19.82
N GLU A 229 21.58 -29.81 -20.33
CA GLU A 229 20.52 -29.69 -21.36
C GLU A 229 19.26 -28.99 -20.80
N GLU A 230 19.44 -28.02 -19.91
CA GLU A 230 18.40 -27.16 -19.35
C GLU A 230 18.10 -26.02 -20.32
N GLU A 231 16.85 -25.55 -20.32
CA GLU A 231 16.45 -24.36 -21.09
C GLU A 231 17.39 -23.21 -20.74
N LEU A 232 18.17 -22.76 -21.74
CA LEU A 232 18.88 -21.49 -21.67
C LEU A 232 17.81 -20.40 -21.62
N ASP A 233 17.51 -19.89 -20.43
CA ASP A 233 16.48 -18.90 -20.16
C ASP A 233 17.06 -17.48 -20.06
N ILE A 234 18.32 -17.36 -19.65
CA ILE A 234 19.11 -16.12 -19.67
C ILE A 234 20.51 -16.38 -20.27
N PRO A 235 21.26 -15.32 -20.65
CA PRO A 235 22.60 -15.47 -21.19
C PRO A 235 23.55 -16.28 -20.29
N VAL A 236 24.47 -16.99 -20.93
CA VAL A 236 25.47 -17.86 -20.29
C VAL A 236 26.87 -17.49 -20.75
N LEU A 237 27.79 -17.38 -19.78
CA LEU A 237 29.22 -17.25 -20.04
C LEU A 237 29.98 -18.39 -19.36
N ASN A 238 30.55 -19.28 -20.17
CA ASN A 238 31.27 -20.46 -19.70
C ASN A 238 32.76 -20.33 -20.00
N PHE A 239 33.59 -20.37 -18.96
CA PHE A 239 35.05 -20.30 -19.05
C PHE A 239 35.70 -21.69 -18.95
N THR A 240 36.65 -21.97 -19.83
CA THR A 240 37.35 -23.27 -19.92
C THR A 240 38.84 -23.09 -20.21
N ASP A 241 39.62 -24.17 -20.21
CA ASP A 241 41.03 -24.17 -20.64
C ASP A 241 41.91 -23.11 -19.97
N PHE A 242 41.84 -23.00 -18.64
CA PHE A 242 42.67 -22.07 -17.89
C PHE A 242 44.15 -22.42 -17.94
N ASN A 243 45.00 -21.40 -18.07
CA ASN A 243 46.45 -21.57 -17.96
C ASN A 243 46.84 -22.13 -16.57
N ASN A 244 47.73 -23.12 -16.53
CA ASN A 244 48.23 -23.70 -15.29
C ASN A 244 48.94 -22.63 -14.44
N TYR A 245 48.41 -22.34 -13.25
CA TYR A 245 49.11 -21.56 -12.23
C TYR A 245 49.96 -22.51 -11.37
N THR A 246 51.25 -22.17 -11.24
CA THR A 246 52.15 -22.82 -10.29
C THR A 246 52.58 -21.79 -9.26
N ASP A 247 52.36 -22.10 -7.98
CA ASP A 247 52.80 -21.24 -6.88
C ASP A 247 54.34 -21.18 -6.77
N SER A 248 54.85 -20.41 -5.82
CA SER A 248 56.30 -20.28 -5.57
C SER A 248 56.98 -21.59 -5.16
N ASP A 249 56.21 -22.60 -4.75
CA ASP A 249 56.67 -23.93 -4.34
C ASP A 249 56.53 -24.96 -5.48
N ASN A 250 56.19 -24.50 -6.69
CA ASN A 250 56.06 -25.32 -7.91
C ASN A 250 54.91 -26.35 -7.82
N SER A 251 53.91 -26.09 -6.98
CA SER A 251 52.70 -26.91 -6.87
C SER A 251 51.61 -26.39 -7.81
N THR A 252 50.92 -27.29 -8.51
CA THR A 252 49.76 -26.94 -9.35
C THR A 252 48.56 -26.80 -8.44
N LEU A 253 48.02 -25.59 -8.30
CA LEU A 253 46.82 -25.31 -7.52
C LEU A 253 45.56 -25.53 -8.36
N ASP A 254 44.43 -25.82 -7.70
CA ASP A 254 43.13 -25.79 -8.35
C ASP A 254 42.87 -24.37 -8.87
N ILE A 255 42.47 -24.24 -10.12
CA ILE A 255 42.25 -22.93 -10.72
C ILE A 255 41.12 -22.16 -10.02
N ARG A 256 40.14 -22.84 -9.44
CA ARG A 256 39.13 -22.18 -8.58
C ARG A 256 39.78 -21.53 -7.38
N ASP A 257 40.69 -22.21 -6.68
CA ASP A 257 41.37 -21.63 -5.52
C ASP A 257 42.19 -20.39 -5.90
N VAL A 258 42.70 -20.36 -7.14
CA VAL A 258 43.43 -19.21 -7.68
C VAL A 258 42.49 -18.06 -8.04
N ILE A 259 41.37 -18.35 -8.70
CA ILE A 259 40.38 -17.35 -9.16
C ILE A 259 39.57 -16.77 -8.00
N PHE A 260 39.16 -17.60 -7.05
CA PHE A 260 38.37 -17.23 -5.87
C PHE A 260 39.23 -16.95 -4.62
N GLY A 261 40.55 -17.06 -4.74
CA GLY A 261 41.50 -16.62 -3.72
C GLY A 261 41.61 -15.10 -3.60
N ASN A 262 42.51 -14.63 -2.72
CA ASN A 262 42.64 -13.20 -2.38
C ASN A 262 43.76 -12.48 -3.19
N THR A 263 44.02 -12.90 -4.44
CA THR A 263 45.18 -12.42 -5.23
C THR A 263 44.73 -11.53 -6.40
N LYS A 264 44.61 -10.22 -6.17
CA LYS A 264 44.14 -9.22 -7.16
C LYS A 264 45.04 -9.06 -8.39
N ASP A 265 46.32 -9.39 -8.28
CA ASP A 265 47.30 -9.21 -9.36
C ASP A 265 47.30 -10.35 -10.38
N TYR A 266 46.58 -11.45 -10.11
CA TYR A 266 46.53 -12.57 -11.03
C TYR A 266 45.52 -12.31 -12.16
N THR A 267 45.95 -12.58 -13.40
CA THR A 267 45.07 -12.61 -14.58
C THR A 267 45.05 -14.04 -15.11
N ALA A 268 43.87 -14.64 -15.14
CA ALA A 268 43.66 -15.98 -15.64
C ALA A 268 43.39 -15.91 -17.15
N ASN A 269 44.28 -16.50 -17.95
CA ASN A 269 44.07 -16.68 -19.38
C ASN A 269 43.27 -17.97 -19.59
N THR A 270 42.20 -17.89 -20.37
CA THR A 270 41.17 -18.93 -20.51
C THR A 270 40.53 -18.85 -21.90
N THR A 271 39.72 -19.83 -22.27
CA THR A 271 38.73 -19.74 -23.37
C THR A 271 37.35 -19.45 -22.78
N ALA A 272 36.49 -18.75 -23.51
CA ALA A 272 35.13 -18.49 -23.08
C ALA A 272 34.13 -18.74 -24.22
N THR A 273 33.00 -19.34 -23.87
CA THR A 273 31.82 -19.45 -24.74
C THR A 273 30.72 -18.57 -24.17
N TYR A 274 30.26 -17.60 -24.96
CA TYR A 274 29.06 -16.82 -24.66
C TYR A 274 27.89 -17.36 -25.46
N THR A 275 26.71 -17.45 -24.84
CA THR A 275 25.46 -17.79 -25.52
C THR A 275 24.30 -17.01 -24.92
N ASP A 276 23.56 -16.33 -25.78
CA ASP A 276 22.32 -15.62 -25.44
C ASP A 276 21.13 -16.32 -26.14
N PRO A 277 20.21 -16.89 -25.37
CA PRO A 277 19.07 -17.60 -25.93
C PRO A 277 18.02 -16.68 -26.57
N GLU A 278 17.90 -15.44 -26.12
CA GLU A 278 16.89 -14.48 -26.60
C GLU A 278 17.28 -13.93 -27.96
N THR A 279 18.53 -13.48 -28.11
CA THR A 279 19.03 -12.92 -29.37
C THR A 279 19.57 -14.00 -30.32
N GLY A 280 19.88 -15.19 -29.80
CA GLY A 280 20.57 -16.26 -30.53
C GLY A 280 22.06 -16.00 -30.76
N LEU A 281 22.63 -14.97 -30.13
CA LEU A 281 24.06 -14.65 -30.22
C LEU A 281 24.88 -15.71 -29.51
N SER A 282 25.85 -16.32 -30.20
CA SER A 282 26.74 -17.32 -29.61
C SER A 282 28.12 -17.29 -30.29
N PHE A 283 29.18 -17.33 -29.48
CA PHE A 283 30.56 -17.30 -29.97
C PHE A 283 31.55 -17.88 -28.96
N ASP A 284 32.67 -18.39 -29.48
CA ASP A 284 33.83 -18.85 -28.72
C ASP A 284 34.99 -17.87 -28.89
N VAL A 285 35.65 -17.51 -27.78
CA VAL A 285 36.76 -16.53 -27.75
C VAL A 285 37.86 -16.96 -26.78
N TYR A 286 39.04 -16.37 -26.94
CA TYR A 286 40.04 -16.35 -25.86
C TYR A 286 39.69 -15.22 -24.89
N ALA A 287 39.85 -15.46 -23.59
CA ALA A 287 39.47 -14.49 -22.56
C ALA A 287 40.54 -14.34 -21.47
N ASN A 288 40.60 -13.13 -20.91
CA ASN A 288 41.29 -12.86 -19.65
C ASN A 288 40.25 -12.60 -18.56
N LEU A 289 40.40 -13.29 -17.44
CA LEU A 289 39.60 -13.10 -16.25
C LEU A 289 40.50 -12.55 -15.14
N LYS A 290 40.18 -11.35 -14.63
CA LYS A 290 40.95 -10.70 -13.56
C LYS A 290 40.02 -10.28 -12.44
N LEU A 291 40.39 -10.57 -11.19
CA LEU A 291 39.59 -10.19 -10.02
C LEU A 291 39.48 -8.67 -9.89
N GLN A 292 38.29 -8.19 -9.56
CA GLN A 292 37.94 -6.77 -9.52
C GLN A 292 37.35 -6.37 -8.16
N GLY A 293 37.63 -5.14 -7.72
CA GLY A 293 37.08 -4.57 -6.48
C GLY A 293 37.79 -5.04 -5.21
N ASN A 294 38.12 -4.11 -4.32
CA ASN A 294 38.83 -4.44 -3.08
C ASN A 294 37.94 -5.25 -2.12
N SER A 295 36.70 -4.82 -1.91
CA SER A 295 35.72 -5.49 -1.03
C SER A 295 35.38 -6.90 -1.51
N SER A 296 35.37 -7.09 -2.84
CA SER A 296 35.10 -8.41 -3.44
C SER A 296 36.12 -9.47 -3.03
N MET A 297 37.37 -9.09 -2.74
CA MET A 297 38.38 -10.04 -2.25
C MET A 297 37.99 -10.69 -0.93
N SER A 298 37.19 -10.05 -0.08
CA SER A 298 36.74 -10.67 1.18
C SER A 298 35.50 -11.55 1.04
N TYR A 299 34.82 -11.53 -0.12
CA TYR A 299 33.55 -12.23 -0.30
C TYR A 299 33.74 -13.63 -0.90
N PRO A 300 32.93 -14.64 -0.53
CA PRO A 300 32.94 -15.96 -1.17
C PRO A 300 32.75 -15.91 -2.69
N LYS A 301 31.92 -14.96 -3.16
CA LYS A 301 31.66 -14.73 -4.60
C LYS A 301 32.39 -13.47 -5.06
N LYS A 302 33.22 -13.59 -6.10
CA LYS A 302 34.12 -12.51 -6.57
C LYS A 302 33.57 -11.81 -7.81
N ASN A 303 33.88 -10.52 -7.95
CA ASN A 303 33.70 -9.74 -9.17
C ASN A 303 34.90 -9.95 -10.09
N PHE A 304 34.69 -9.88 -11.40
CA PHE A 304 35.76 -10.04 -12.39
C PHE A 304 35.67 -9.02 -13.51
N THR A 305 36.80 -8.50 -13.94
CA THR A 305 36.94 -7.91 -15.27
C THR A 305 37.21 -9.03 -16.28
N VAL A 306 36.44 -9.04 -17.36
CA VAL A 306 36.57 -9.97 -18.48
C VAL A 306 37.05 -9.22 -19.72
N LYS A 307 38.05 -9.74 -20.42
CA LYS A 307 38.47 -9.20 -21.73
C LYS A 307 38.50 -10.30 -22.80
N PHE A 308 37.91 -10.05 -23.97
CA PHE A 308 37.83 -11.00 -25.08
C PHE A 308 38.87 -10.72 -26.18
N TYR A 309 39.37 -11.81 -26.79
CA TYR A 309 40.46 -11.82 -27.77
C TYR A 309 40.22 -12.85 -28.89
N GLU A 310 40.74 -12.53 -30.08
CA GLU A 310 40.68 -13.38 -31.28
C GLU A 310 41.74 -14.50 -31.31
N ASP A 311 42.78 -14.40 -30.46
CA ASP A 311 43.90 -15.33 -30.45
C ASP A 311 44.43 -15.66 -29.06
N GLU A 312 45.08 -16.82 -29.00
CA GLU A 312 45.75 -17.39 -27.81
C GLU A 312 46.91 -16.53 -27.30
N ALA A 313 47.45 -15.62 -28.12
CA ALA A 313 48.50 -14.70 -27.68
C ALA A 313 47.93 -13.47 -26.94
N PHE A 314 46.60 -13.25 -26.99
CA PHE A 314 45.90 -12.12 -26.39
C PHE A 314 46.34 -10.76 -26.97
N ASP A 315 46.76 -10.74 -28.24
CA ASP A 315 47.25 -9.53 -28.92
C ASP A 315 46.13 -8.79 -29.67
N ARG A 316 45.12 -9.51 -30.18
CA ARG A 316 43.99 -8.93 -30.94
C ARG A 316 42.70 -8.99 -30.15
N LYS A 317 42.20 -7.80 -29.76
CA LYS A 317 40.94 -7.61 -29.03
C LYS A 317 39.75 -8.10 -29.88
N TYR A 318 38.89 -8.95 -29.32
CA TYR A 318 37.63 -9.35 -29.95
C TYR A 318 36.51 -8.41 -29.50
N LYS A 319 36.14 -7.46 -30.35
CA LYS A 319 35.08 -6.49 -30.07
C LYS A 319 33.72 -7.01 -30.53
N VAL A 320 32.76 -7.09 -29.62
CA VAL A 320 31.41 -7.63 -29.83
C VAL A 320 30.38 -6.70 -29.22
N GLU A 321 29.20 -6.63 -29.82
CA GLU A 321 28.04 -5.96 -29.24
C GLU A 321 27.19 -7.05 -28.57
N LEU A 322 27.16 -7.04 -27.24
CA LEU A 322 26.45 -8.06 -26.47
C LEU A 322 24.99 -7.73 -26.22
N GLN A 323 24.65 -6.44 -26.29
CA GLN A 323 23.30 -5.92 -26.13
C GLN A 323 23.10 -4.79 -27.13
N ASP A 324 21.91 -4.71 -27.71
CA ASP A 324 21.57 -3.66 -28.67
C ASP A 324 21.80 -2.27 -28.06
N GLY A 325 22.58 -1.43 -28.75
CA GLY A 325 22.84 -0.05 -28.32
C GLY A 325 24.11 0.12 -27.48
N TRP A 326 24.74 -0.96 -27.04
CA TRP A 326 26.07 -0.92 -26.42
C TRP A 326 27.15 -0.63 -27.50
N GLY A 327 26.98 -1.07 -28.73
CA GLY A 327 28.09 -1.06 -29.68
C GLY A 327 29.18 -2.06 -29.29
N LYS A 328 30.30 -2.05 -30.02
CA LYS A 328 31.24 -3.19 -30.03
C LYS A 328 32.43 -3.02 -29.11
N GLU A 329 32.47 -3.80 -28.03
CA GLU A 329 33.56 -3.79 -27.08
C GLU A 329 34.15 -5.15 -26.74
N ASN A 330 35.35 -5.12 -26.13
CA ASN A 330 36.06 -6.34 -25.76
C ASN A 330 36.26 -6.49 -24.26
N LYS A 331 35.85 -5.52 -23.44
CA LYS A 331 36.07 -5.48 -21.99
C LYS A 331 34.71 -5.35 -21.31
N TYR A 332 34.46 -6.17 -20.28
CA TYR A 332 33.23 -6.20 -19.50
C TYR A 332 33.53 -6.51 -18.04
N VAL A 333 32.53 -6.36 -17.17
CA VAL A 333 32.64 -6.63 -15.74
C VAL A 333 31.56 -7.61 -15.31
N LEU A 334 31.94 -8.74 -14.74
CA LEU A 334 31.05 -9.64 -14.02
C LEU A 334 30.94 -9.17 -12.57
N LYS A 335 29.79 -8.59 -12.20
CA LYS A 335 29.50 -8.17 -10.83
C LYS A 335 28.72 -9.28 -10.11
N ALA A 336 29.26 -9.73 -8.98
CA ALA A 336 28.69 -10.81 -8.17
C ALA A 336 27.46 -10.38 -7.35
N ASN A 337 27.32 -9.08 -7.09
CA ASN A 337 26.30 -8.49 -6.21
C ASN A 337 26.19 -9.19 -4.84
N TYR A 338 27.30 -9.65 -4.27
CA TYR A 338 27.28 -10.48 -3.05
C TYR A 338 26.59 -9.82 -1.84
N MET A 339 26.53 -8.49 -1.78
CA MET A 339 25.86 -7.74 -0.72
C MET A 339 24.37 -7.49 -1.00
N ASP A 340 23.94 -7.63 -2.26
CA ASP A 340 22.60 -7.34 -2.76
C ASP A 340 21.93 -8.63 -3.26
N HIS A 341 21.14 -9.25 -2.37
CA HIS A 341 20.37 -10.45 -2.67
C HIS A 341 19.42 -10.27 -3.85
N SER A 342 18.98 -9.04 -4.16
CA SER A 342 18.06 -8.82 -5.29
C SER A 342 18.75 -8.88 -6.66
N HIS A 343 20.09 -8.82 -6.71
CA HIS A 343 20.89 -8.62 -7.93
C HIS A 343 20.46 -7.41 -8.78
N SER A 344 19.70 -6.46 -8.22
CA SER A 344 18.96 -5.45 -8.98
C SER A 344 19.39 -4.02 -8.71
N ARG A 345 19.86 -3.68 -7.51
CA ARG A 345 19.99 -2.29 -7.06
C ARG A 345 20.92 -1.46 -7.94
N ASN A 346 22.06 -2.03 -8.30
CA ASN A 346 23.06 -1.34 -9.10
C ASN A 346 22.54 -0.99 -10.51
N VAL A 347 21.88 -1.95 -11.18
CA VAL A 347 21.34 -1.72 -12.53
C VAL A 347 20.05 -0.90 -12.50
N LEU A 348 19.16 -1.17 -11.54
CA LEU A 348 17.98 -0.34 -11.29
C LEU A 348 18.38 1.13 -11.15
N GLY A 349 19.38 1.38 -10.30
CA GLY A 349 19.89 2.72 -10.10
C GLY A 349 20.44 3.31 -11.41
N ALA A 350 21.23 2.55 -12.17
CA ALA A 350 21.77 3.08 -13.41
C ALA A 350 20.69 3.37 -14.47
N LYS A 351 19.65 2.55 -14.57
CA LYS A 351 18.52 2.78 -15.48
C LYS A 351 17.73 4.04 -15.10
N LEU A 352 17.50 4.28 -13.80
CA LEU A 352 16.85 5.51 -13.34
C LEU A 352 17.69 6.75 -13.61
N TRP A 353 19.01 6.68 -13.38
CA TRP A 353 19.94 7.75 -13.74
C TRP A 353 19.91 8.06 -15.23
N GLY A 354 19.96 7.02 -16.07
CA GLY A 354 19.84 7.18 -17.51
C GLY A 354 18.56 7.90 -17.91
N GLN A 355 17.43 7.55 -17.31
CA GLN A 355 16.15 8.23 -17.56
C GLN A 355 16.17 9.70 -17.14
N ILE A 356 16.83 10.05 -16.02
CA ILE A 356 17.02 11.45 -15.59
C ILE A 356 17.85 12.22 -16.62
N VAL A 357 18.96 11.66 -17.08
CA VAL A 357 19.81 12.31 -18.10
C VAL A 357 19.04 12.55 -19.40
N HIS A 358 18.24 11.58 -19.83
CA HIS A 358 17.44 11.66 -21.06
C HIS A 358 16.20 12.55 -20.92
N SER A 359 15.82 12.97 -19.71
CA SER A 359 14.72 13.92 -19.51
C SER A 359 15.13 15.37 -19.74
N ARG A 360 16.44 15.66 -19.86
CA ARG A 360 16.94 17.02 -20.12
C ARG A 360 16.74 17.43 -21.58
N GLU A 361 16.31 18.67 -21.79
CA GLU A 361 16.26 19.28 -23.13
C GLU A 361 17.66 19.71 -23.62
N ASP A 362 18.49 20.22 -22.71
CA ASP A 362 19.84 20.72 -23.01
C ASP A 362 20.89 19.90 -22.23
N THR A 363 21.49 18.90 -22.86
CA THR A 363 22.60 18.11 -22.31
C THR A 363 23.63 17.74 -23.40
N TYR A 364 24.76 17.16 -23.02
CA TYR A 364 25.79 16.74 -23.97
C TYR A 364 25.27 15.62 -24.88
N GLN A 365 25.42 15.77 -26.20
CA GLN A 365 25.02 14.72 -27.14
C GLN A 365 25.77 13.41 -26.87
N GLN A 366 27.07 13.48 -26.52
CA GLN A 366 27.83 12.28 -26.12
C GLN A 366 27.17 11.55 -24.94
N LEU A 367 26.63 12.29 -23.96
CA LEU A 367 25.97 11.68 -22.80
C LEU A 367 24.60 11.07 -23.15
N LEU A 368 23.88 11.60 -24.14
CA LEU A 368 22.66 10.97 -24.68
C LEU A 368 22.96 9.74 -25.53
N ASP A 369 24.09 9.74 -26.23
CA ASP A 369 24.56 8.61 -27.02
C ASP A 369 25.19 7.52 -26.12
N ALA A 370 25.58 7.90 -24.90
CA ALA A 370 26.17 7.01 -23.91
C ALA A 370 25.13 6.05 -23.30
N PRO A 371 25.49 4.77 -23.10
CA PRO A 371 24.65 3.80 -22.39
C PRO A 371 24.20 4.33 -21.02
N ASN A 372 22.89 4.25 -20.75
CA ASN A 372 22.25 4.76 -19.53
C ASN A 372 22.71 6.17 -19.11
N GLY A 373 22.99 7.08 -20.05
CA GLY A 373 23.34 8.46 -19.71
C GLY A 373 24.67 8.58 -18.95
N GLY A 374 25.63 7.70 -19.20
CA GLY A 374 26.91 7.71 -18.48
C GLY A 374 26.90 6.93 -17.16
N ALA A 375 25.91 6.08 -16.91
CA ALA A 375 25.88 5.11 -15.79
C ALA A 375 26.16 3.68 -16.28
N ILE A 376 26.55 2.80 -15.36
CA ILE A 376 26.84 1.40 -15.67
C ILE A 376 25.56 0.69 -16.14
N ASP A 377 25.51 0.17 -17.35
CA ASP A 377 24.44 -0.74 -17.79
C ASP A 377 24.84 -2.20 -17.64
N GLY A 378 23.86 -3.09 -17.50
CA GLY A 378 24.09 -4.52 -17.34
C GLY A 378 22.83 -5.37 -17.35
N TYR A 379 23.02 -6.68 -17.51
CA TYR A 379 21.95 -7.69 -17.50
C TYR A 379 22.41 -8.98 -16.79
N PRO A 380 21.47 -9.80 -16.28
CA PRO A 380 21.80 -11.04 -15.59
C PRO A 380 22.44 -12.08 -16.53
N VAL A 381 23.48 -12.78 -16.04
CA VAL A 381 24.19 -13.84 -16.77
C VAL A 381 24.50 -15.01 -15.83
N LYS A 382 24.33 -16.24 -16.31
CA LYS A 382 24.82 -17.45 -15.63
C LYS A 382 26.30 -17.63 -15.93
N VAL A 383 27.14 -17.77 -14.90
CA VAL A 383 28.59 -18.00 -15.07
C VAL A 383 28.94 -19.44 -14.76
N TYR A 384 29.75 -20.05 -15.63
CA TYR A 384 30.32 -21.38 -15.44
C TYR A 384 31.84 -21.33 -15.56
N ILE A 385 32.53 -22.12 -14.73
CA ILE A 385 33.98 -22.32 -14.80
C ILE A 385 34.23 -23.82 -14.86
N ASN A 386 34.86 -24.28 -15.94
CA ASN A 386 35.06 -25.69 -16.28
C ASN A 386 33.75 -26.51 -16.22
N GLY A 387 32.63 -25.90 -16.64
CA GLY A 387 31.31 -26.53 -16.65
C GLY A 387 30.60 -26.61 -15.29
N LYS A 388 31.22 -26.17 -14.19
CA LYS A 388 30.54 -26.02 -12.89
C LYS A 388 29.95 -24.62 -12.76
N TYR A 389 28.68 -24.55 -12.38
CA TYR A 389 27.96 -23.31 -12.12
C TYR A 389 28.63 -22.52 -10.99
N GLU A 390 28.92 -21.25 -11.24
CA GLU A 390 29.53 -20.30 -10.29
C GLU A 390 28.54 -19.25 -9.82
N GLY A 391 27.30 -19.31 -10.29
CA GLY A 391 26.24 -18.42 -9.86
C GLY A 391 25.74 -17.44 -10.90
N LEU A 392 24.77 -16.65 -10.45
CA LEU A 392 24.13 -15.55 -11.15
C LEU A 392 24.95 -14.27 -10.99
N TYR A 393 25.39 -13.69 -12.08
CA TYR A 393 26.13 -12.43 -12.11
C TYR A 393 25.34 -11.38 -12.86
N THR A 394 25.69 -10.11 -12.70
CA THR A 394 25.36 -9.10 -13.70
C THR A 394 26.57 -8.90 -14.61
N LEU A 395 26.37 -9.05 -15.92
CA LEU A 395 27.38 -8.66 -16.90
C LEU A 395 27.19 -7.18 -17.21
N ASN A 396 28.16 -6.40 -16.77
CA ASN A 396 28.15 -4.96 -16.87
C ASN A 396 29.16 -4.46 -17.89
N VAL A 397 28.86 -3.29 -18.41
CA VAL A 397 29.80 -2.47 -19.14
C VAL A 397 30.95 -2.00 -18.22
N PRO A 398 32.16 -1.78 -18.76
CA PRO A 398 33.25 -1.27 -17.96
C PRO A 398 33.07 0.22 -17.63
N LYS A 399 33.71 0.65 -16.55
CA LYS A 399 33.78 2.04 -16.12
C LYS A 399 34.94 2.75 -16.81
N ASP A 400 34.76 3.14 -18.08
CA ASP A 400 35.81 3.78 -18.91
C ASP A 400 35.21 4.73 -19.97
N ASP A 401 36.01 5.10 -20.98
CA ASP A 401 35.64 6.03 -22.08
C ASP A 401 34.33 5.67 -22.75
N TRP A 402 34.11 4.38 -22.95
CA TRP A 402 32.93 3.88 -23.62
C TRP A 402 31.64 4.18 -22.82
N GLN A 403 31.70 4.12 -21.49
CA GLN A 403 30.55 4.45 -20.63
C GLN A 403 30.05 5.88 -20.88
N PHE A 404 30.91 6.78 -21.34
CA PHE A 404 30.58 8.19 -21.60
C PHE A 404 30.69 8.57 -23.08
N ALA A 405 30.75 7.59 -23.98
CA ALA A 405 30.95 7.82 -25.42
C ALA A 405 32.14 8.78 -25.73
N MET A 406 33.24 8.64 -24.97
CA MET A 406 34.49 9.39 -25.16
C MET A 406 35.39 8.72 -26.22
N GLY A 407 36.37 9.46 -26.72
CA GLY A 407 37.37 8.98 -27.69
C GLY A 407 37.58 9.88 -28.92
N ASP A 408 36.70 10.85 -29.13
CA ASP A 408 36.72 11.75 -30.29
C ASP A 408 37.16 13.20 -29.94
N GLY A 409 37.26 13.54 -28.66
CA GLY A 409 37.65 14.87 -28.17
C GLY A 409 39.13 14.99 -27.75
N GLU A 410 39.70 16.20 -27.83
CA GLU A 410 41.11 16.44 -27.47
C GLU A 410 41.37 16.50 -25.94
N LYS A 411 40.32 16.67 -25.12
CA LYS A 411 40.42 16.88 -23.67
C LYS A 411 39.26 16.25 -22.90
N GLU A 412 38.99 15.00 -23.18
CA GLU A 412 37.98 14.21 -22.47
C GLU A 412 38.65 13.48 -21.30
N ALA A 413 38.01 13.42 -20.14
CA ALA A 413 38.52 12.69 -18.99
C ALA A 413 37.41 12.16 -18.08
N LEU A 414 37.71 11.06 -17.40
CA LEU A 414 36.87 10.41 -16.40
C LEU A 414 37.71 10.09 -15.16
N LEU A 415 37.25 10.54 -14.00
CA LEU A 415 37.83 10.29 -12.70
C LEU A 415 36.84 9.54 -11.81
N ALA A 416 37.35 8.63 -10.98
CA ALA A 416 36.58 7.96 -9.94
C ALA A 416 37.08 8.33 -8.55
N GLY A 417 36.16 8.71 -7.65
CA GLY A 417 36.45 8.95 -6.24
C GLY A 417 36.57 7.64 -5.47
N GLU A 418 37.66 7.47 -4.73
CA GLU A 418 38.04 6.24 -4.03
C GLU A 418 38.11 6.40 -2.49
N SER A 419 37.87 7.61 -1.97
CA SER A 419 37.91 7.91 -0.53
C SER A 419 36.74 8.78 -0.06
N HIS A 420 36.37 8.64 1.22
CA HIS A 420 35.44 9.55 1.91
C HIS A 420 36.11 10.82 2.43
N ASP A 421 37.44 10.88 2.40
CA ASP A 421 38.22 11.99 2.95
C ASP A 421 39.14 12.62 1.89
N GLY A 422 40.10 13.43 2.36
CA GLY A 422 41.11 14.01 1.48
C GLY A 422 40.54 15.03 0.50
N SER A 423 40.79 14.81 -0.78
CA SER A 423 40.38 15.69 -1.87
C SER A 423 39.02 15.34 -2.48
N CYS A 424 38.49 14.13 -2.27
CA CYS A 424 37.14 13.72 -2.68
C CYS A 424 36.04 14.53 -2.01
N ASN A 425 36.35 15.12 -0.87
CA ASN A 425 35.43 15.90 -0.07
C ASN A 425 35.54 17.42 -0.35
N PHE A 426 36.41 17.84 -1.27
CA PHE A 426 36.60 19.23 -1.70
C PHE A 426 36.97 20.24 -0.60
N THR A 427 37.37 19.80 0.60
CA THR A 427 37.70 20.72 1.71
C THR A 427 39.13 21.29 1.63
N GLN A 428 39.99 20.73 0.79
CA GLN A 428 41.40 21.11 0.69
C GLN A 428 41.77 21.63 -0.71
N PRO A 429 42.42 22.81 -0.83
CA PRO A 429 42.77 23.37 -2.12
C PRO A 429 43.90 22.59 -2.83
N GLY A 430 43.73 22.34 -4.13
CA GLY A 430 44.79 21.94 -5.06
C GLY A 430 45.42 20.57 -4.77
N ARG A 431 44.63 19.65 -4.24
CA ARG A 431 45.12 18.37 -3.73
C ARG A 431 44.63 17.15 -4.52
N TYR A 432 44.77 17.15 -5.84
CA TYR A 432 44.79 15.87 -6.56
C TYR A 432 46.09 15.13 -6.20
N ASP A 433 46.03 14.01 -5.48
CA ASP A 433 47.21 13.29 -5.00
C ASP A 433 47.26 11.81 -5.42
N GLU A 434 46.47 11.41 -6.42
CA GLU A 434 46.38 10.05 -7.00
C GLU A 434 45.93 8.95 -6.01
N SER A 435 45.79 9.26 -4.72
CA SER A 435 45.36 8.31 -3.70
C SER A 435 43.85 8.36 -3.45
N ASP A 436 43.25 9.54 -3.58
CA ASP A 436 41.82 9.74 -3.40
C ASP A 436 41.04 9.58 -4.73
N TRP A 437 41.69 9.83 -5.87
CA TRP A 437 41.08 9.81 -7.20
C TRP A 437 41.86 8.92 -8.16
N THR A 438 41.13 8.09 -8.90
CA THR A 438 41.67 7.28 -10.00
C THR A 438 41.30 7.91 -11.34
N ILE A 439 42.27 8.00 -12.27
CA ILE A 439 41.98 8.35 -13.67
C ILE A 439 41.55 7.08 -14.39
N GLU A 440 40.29 7.03 -14.80
CA GLU A 440 39.74 5.92 -15.58
C GLU A 440 39.92 6.18 -17.09
N TYR A 441 39.94 7.44 -17.50
CA TYR A 441 40.25 7.86 -18.86
C TYR A 441 40.84 9.29 -18.90
N PRO A 442 41.86 9.59 -19.73
CA PRO A 442 42.63 8.65 -20.55
C PRO A 442 43.58 7.77 -19.73
N ASP A 443 44.09 6.69 -20.31
CA ASP A 443 44.98 5.75 -19.62
C ASP A 443 46.29 6.47 -19.20
N PRO A 444 46.59 6.61 -17.90
CA PRO A 444 47.76 7.33 -17.42
C PRO A 444 49.09 6.66 -17.76
N ASP A 445 49.09 5.35 -18.09
CA ASP A 445 50.28 4.64 -18.53
C ASP A 445 50.56 4.87 -20.04
N GLU A 446 49.55 5.28 -20.80
CA GLU A 446 49.65 5.50 -22.25
C GLU A 446 49.72 7.00 -22.63
N GLU A 447 49.16 7.90 -21.82
CA GLU A 447 48.96 9.32 -22.15
C GLU A 447 49.46 10.31 -21.08
N ASP A 448 49.76 11.56 -21.49
CA ASP A 448 50.12 12.63 -20.55
C ASP A 448 48.87 13.23 -19.88
N VAL A 449 48.57 12.75 -18.68
CA VAL A 449 47.43 13.17 -17.85
C VAL A 449 47.66 14.44 -17.03
N THR A 450 48.80 15.14 -17.21
CA THR A 450 49.10 16.37 -16.43
C THR A 450 48.02 17.44 -16.59
N TRP A 451 47.37 17.51 -17.75
CA TRP A 451 46.29 18.48 -17.98
C TRP A 451 45.02 18.13 -17.21
N VAL A 452 44.70 16.83 -17.04
CA VAL A 452 43.55 16.33 -16.26
C VAL A 452 43.72 16.78 -14.81
N ILE A 453 44.89 16.48 -14.24
CA ILE A 453 45.26 16.85 -12.87
C ILE A 453 45.14 18.36 -12.65
N ASN A 454 45.68 19.17 -13.56
CA ASN A 454 45.61 20.63 -13.44
C ASN A 454 44.18 21.17 -13.60
N SER A 455 43.40 20.60 -14.53
CA SER A 455 42.02 21.00 -14.74
C SER A 455 41.16 20.68 -13.52
N PHE A 456 41.23 19.46 -13.02
CA PHE A 456 40.43 19.04 -11.87
C PHE A 456 40.85 19.74 -10.58
N ASN A 457 42.15 20.04 -10.40
CA ASN A 457 42.60 20.91 -9.31
C ASN A 457 41.98 22.32 -9.38
N ASN A 458 41.62 22.83 -10.55
CA ASN A 458 40.89 24.10 -10.64
C ASN A 458 39.47 23.97 -10.09
N VAL A 459 38.79 22.83 -10.32
CA VAL A 459 37.48 22.54 -9.72
C VAL A 459 37.61 22.47 -8.19
N ILE A 460 38.57 21.70 -7.68
CA ILE A 460 38.83 21.59 -6.23
C ILE A 460 39.11 22.96 -5.62
N ASN A 461 39.96 23.76 -6.26
CA ASN A 461 40.27 25.12 -5.80
C ASN A 461 39.04 26.04 -5.87
N PHE A 462 38.25 25.95 -6.94
CA PHE A 462 37.01 26.72 -7.07
C PHE A 462 36.06 26.43 -5.92
N VAL A 463 35.80 25.15 -5.62
CA VAL A 463 34.90 24.74 -4.54
C VAL A 463 35.46 25.13 -3.16
N SER A 464 36.76 24.95 -2.92
CA SER A 464 37.37 25.17 -1.58
C SER A 464 37.73 26.62 -1.26
N LEU A 465 38.00 27.47 -2.27
CA LEU A 465 38.54 28.82 -2.05
C LEU A 465 37.59 29.97 -2.39
N SER A 466 36.54 29.73 -3.18
CA SER A 466 35.58 30.79 -3.53
C SER A 466 34.63 31.09 -2.37
N ASP A 467 34.22 32.35 -2.21
CA ASP A 467 33.06 32.69 -1.38
C ASP A 467 31.74 32.33 -2.10
N ASP A 468 30.60 32.41 -1.41
CA ASP A 468 29.30 31.97 -1.97
C ASP A 468 28.84 32.81 -3.16
N GLN A 469 29.18 34.10 -3.19
CA GLN A 469 28.87 34.94 -4.35
C GLN A 469 29.68 34.48 -5.57
N GLN A 470 30.99 34.29 -5.38
CA GLN A 470 31.87 33.79 -6.43
C GLN A 470 31.49 32.38 -6.89
N PHE A 471 31.06 31.52 -5.97
CA PHE A 471 30.60 30.17 -6.29
C PHE A 471 29.39 30.20 -7.21
N LYS A 472 28.36 31.00 -6.90
CA LYS A 472 27.20 31.18 -7.78
C LYS A 472 27.57 31.76 -9.15
N GLU A 473 28.36 32.84 -9.16
CA GLU A 473 28.68 33.57 -10.40
C GLU A 473 29.59 32.77 -11.36
N LEU A 474 30.43 31.89 -10.82
CA LEU A 474 31.44 31.15 -11.60
C LEU A 474 31.15 29.65 -11.72
N PHE A 475 30.05 29.13 -11.14
CA PHE A 475 29.73 27.70 -11.10
C PHE A 475 29.86 27.03 -12.47
N SER A 476 29.13 27.56 -13.46
CA SER A 476 29.08 27.02 -14.82
C SER A 476 30.38 27.15 -15.62
N ASN A 477 31.43 27.80 -15.07
CA ASN A 477 32.76 27.80 -15.70
C ASN A 477 33.58 26.54 -15.35
N TYR A 478 33.20 25.84 -14.28
CA TYR A 478 33.95 24.70 -13.73
C TYR A 478 33.11 23.44 -13.63
N LEU A 479 31.82 23.57 -13.33
CA LEU A 479 30.90 22.46 -13.16
C LEU A 479 29.67 22.62 -14.06
N ASP A 480 29.17 21.50 -14.58
CA ASP A 480 27.89 21.46 -15.27
C ASP A 480 26.77 21.61 -14.25
N TYR A 481 25.99 22.67 -14.43
CA TYR A 481 24.98 23.09 -13.47
C TYR A 481 23.88 22.05 -13.31
N ASP A 482 23.24 21.66 -14.41
CA ASP A 482 22.11 20.72 -14.38
C ASP A 482 22.55 19.32 -13.93
N SER A 483 23.76 18.87 -14.28
CA SER A 483 24.30 17.60 -13.79
C SER A 483 24.51 17.55 -12.29
N CYS A 484 24.98 18.64 -11.68
CA CYS A 484 25.11 18.72 -10.23
C CYS A 484 23.75 18.72 -9.53
N ILE A 485 22.74 19.38 -10.09
CA ILE A 485 21.38 19.37 -9.54
C ILE A 485 20.77 17.97 -9.62
N ASP A 486 20.85 17.31 -10.78
CA ASP A 486 20.34 15.95 -10.96
C ASP A 486 21.03 14.94 -10.05
N TYR A 487 22.36 15.01 -9.93
CA TYR A 487 23.10 14.13 -9.03
C TYR A 487 22.64 14.28 -7.59
N TYR A 488 22.45 15.53 -7.13
CA TYR A 488 22.01 15.80 -5.77
C TYR A 488 20.60 15.25 -5.50
N VAL A 489 19.64 15.53 -6.39
CA VAL A 489 18.27 14.99 -6.29
C VAL A 489 18.29 13.46 -6.28
N TYR A 490 19.08 12.86 -7.16
CA TYR A 490 19.12 11.43 -7.35
C TYR A 490 19.76 10.68 -6.18
N MET A 491 20.86 11.19 -5.63
CA MET A 491 21.49 10.62 -4.42
C MET A 491 20.56 10.64 -3.21
N LEU A 492 19.74 11.70 -3.07
CA LEU A 492 18.71 11.76 -2.04
C LEU A 492 17.63 10.70 -2.27
N PHE A 493 17.19 10.49 -3.52
CA PHE A 493 16.17 9.52 -3.88
C PHE A 493 16.60 8.07 -3.58
N ILE A 494 17.77 7.64 -4.06
CA ILE A 494 18.24 6.25 -3.87
C ILE A 494 18.84 6.00 -2.48
N CYS A 495 19.06 7.06 -1.71
CA CYS A 495 19.76 7.03 -0.44
C CYS A 495 21.22 6.53 -0.59
N GLY A 496 21.97 7.13 -1.52
CA GLY A 496 23.34 6.73 -1.87
C GLY A 496 24.38 7.15 -0.82
N THR A 497 24.44 6.47 0.32
CA THR A 497 25.31 6.88 1.44
C THR A 497 26.81 6.77 1.16
N ASP A 498 27.19 5.92 0.21
CA ASP A 498 28.58 5.70 -0.20
C ASP A 498 28.95 6.51 -1.46
N ASN A 499 28.05 7.37 -1.96
CA ASN A 499 28.15 8.00 -3.30
C ASN A 499 28.36 9.53 -3.28
N TRP A 500 28.52 10.18 -2.13
CA TRP A 500 28.68 11.64 -2.04
C TRP A 500 30.13 12.11 -2.26
N GLU A 501 31.12 11.32 -1.86
CA GLU A 501 32.56 11.59 -2.02
C GLU A 501 33.29 10.42 -2.69
N LYS A 502 32.97 9.21 -2.20
CA LYS A 502 33.39 7.93 -2.76
C LYS A 502 32.34 7.44 -3.73
N ASN A 503 32.68 6.46 -4.57
CA ASN A 503 31.78 5.87 -5.57
C ASN A 503 31.04 6.91 -6.44
N MET A 504 31.71 8.06 -6.67
CA MET A 504 31.26 9.15 -7.53
C MET A 504 32.19 9.26 -8.73
N LEU A 505 31.62 9.40 -9.93
CA LEU A 505 32.37 9.71 -11.14
C LEU A 505 32.39 11.22 -11.37
N MET A 506 33.52 11.74 -11.84
CA MET A 506 33.64 13.11 -12.35
C MET A 506 34.16 13.04 -13.78
N ALA A 507 33.41 13.57 -14.73
CA ALA A 507 33.72 13.52 -16.15
C ALA A 507 33.81 14.92 -16.76
N THR A 508 34.52 15.05 -17.88
CA THR A 508 34.55 16.28 -18.69
C THR A 508 34.74 15.93 -20.16
N TYR A 509 34.10 16.69 -21.07
CA TYR A 509 34.29 16.54 -22.51
C TYR A 509 35.21 17.60 -23.14
N ASP A 510 35.51 18.69 -22.41
CA ASP A 510 36.28 19.83 -22.92
C ASP A 510 37.51 20.18 -22.05
N GLY A 511 37.68 19.47 -20.94
CA GLY A 511 38.74 19.66 -19.96
C GLY A 511 38.62 20.96 -19.17
N GLN A 512 37.46 21.61 -19.17
CA GLN A 512 37.18 22.84 -18.42
C GLN A 512 35.96 22.67 -17.52
N GLN A 513 34.81 22.27 -18.09
CA GLN A 513 33.58 22.05 -17.35
C GLN A 513 33.45 20.56 -17.00
N TRP A 514 33.34 20.27 -15.71
CA TRP A 514 33.24 18.91 -15.16
C TRP A 514 31.81 18.61 -14.71
N PHE A 515 31.41 17.35 -14.73
CA PHE A 515 30.09 16.94 -14.27
C PHE A 515 30.13 15.61 -13.53
N PRO A 516 29.27 15.42 -12.51
CA PRO A 516 29.19 14.18 -11.77
C PRO A 516 28.40 13.10 -12.54
N SER A 517 28.68 11.83 -12.25
CA SER A 517 27.88 10.68 -12.66
C SER A 517 27.98 9.55 -11.63
N VAL A 518 27.14 8.52 -11.78
CA VAL A 518 26.93 7.48 -10.78
C VAL A 518 27.66 6.17 -11.12
N TYR A 519 28.18 5.50 -10.09
CA TYR A 519 28.62 4.12 -10.18
C TYR A 519 28.53 3.44 -8.81
N ASP A 520 28.52 2.11 -8.80
CA ASP A 520 28.51 1.28 -7.57
C ASP A 520 27.37 1.64 -6.59
N MET A 521 26.14 1.38 -7.04
CA MET A 521 24.90 1.68 -6.30
C MET A 521 24.29 0.43 -5.65
N ASP A 522 25.09 -0.57 -5.32
CA ASP A 522 24.61 -1.81 -4.70
C ASP A 522 24.16 -1.62 -3.23
N SER A 523 24.64 -0.57 -2.55
CA SER A 523 24.19 -0.17 -1.19
C SER A 523 23.18 0.98 -1.21
N THR A 524 22.04 0.77 -1.84
CA THR A 524 20.96 1.77 -2.00
C THR A 524 19.59 1.15 -1.73
N PHE A 525 18.52 1.93 -1.77
CA PHE A 525 17.14 1.44 -1.61
C PHE A 525 16.91 0.61 -0.33
N GLY A 526 17.46 1.08 0.79
CA GLY A 526 17.12 0.54 2.10
C GLY A 526 18.09 -0.50 2.66
N ILE A 527 19.29 -0.63 2.09
CA ILE A 527 20.38 -1.42 2.69
C ILE A 527 21.70 -0.65 2.83
N TYR A 528 22.47 -1.02 3.84
CA TYR A 528 23.85 -0.56 4.04
C TYR A 528 24.85 -1.31 3.15
N TRP A 529 26.08 -0.81 3.07
CA TRP A 529 27.23 -1.46 2.41
C TRP A 529 27.55 -2.86 2.94
N ASN A 530 27.06 -3.22 4.13
CA ASN A 530 27.19 -4.54 4.74
C ASN A 530 25.95 -5.45 4.55
N GLY A 531 24.95 -5.02 3.76
CA GLY A 531 23.71 -5.76 3.49
C GLY A 531 22.65 -5.70 4.59
N GLY A 532 22.93 -5.02 5.71
CA GLY A 532 21.94 -4.76 6.76
C GLY A 532 20.86 -3.76 6.33
N HIS A 533 19.68 -3.81 6.95
CA HIS A 533 18.51 -3.00 6.59
C HIS A 533 18.35 -1.73 7.47
N TYR A 534 17.75 -0.67 6.94
CA TYR A 534 17.35 0.51 7.72
C TYR A 534 16.02 0.26 8.45
N ASN A 535 16.02 0.27 9.79
CA ASN A 535 14.81 -0.04 10.57
C ASN A 535 13.77 1.12 10.64
N THR A 536 14.12 2.33 10.21
CA THR A 536 13.24 3.49 10.06
C THR A 536 13.79 4.43 8.98
N ILE A 537 12.93 5.16 8.27
CA ILE A 537 13.31 6.32 7.42
C ILE A 537 14.02 7.41 8.25
N ASP A 538 13.84 7.36 9.57
CA ASP A 538 14.09 8.46 10.48
C ASP A 538 15.51 8.44 11.09
N TRP A 539 16.09 9.64 11.20
CA TRP A 539 17.31 10.07 11.91
C TRP A 539 18.70 10.08 11.22
N MET A 540 19.23 9.03 10.58
CA MET A 540 20.68 9.03 10.21
C MET A 540 21.05 9.66 8.85
N LEU A 541 20.19 9.64 7.84
CA LEU A 541 20.62 9.93 6.45
C LEU A 541 20.11 11.24 5.87
N THR A 542 19.22 11.91 6.60
CA THR A 542 18.69 13.23 6.24
C THR A 542 19.36 14.33 7.06
N HIS A 543 19.78 14.03 8.29
CA HIS A 543 20.53 14.94 9.16
C HIS A 543 22.02 15.06 8.82
N GLU A 544 22.57 14.22 7.93
CA GLU A 544 23.97 14.36 7.46
C GLU A 544 24.08 15.07 6.10
N TYR A 545 23.04 15.03 5.24
CA TYR A 545 23.18 15.47 3.84
C TYR A 545 22.17 16.53 3.35
N MET A 546 21.21 16.97 4.18
CA MET A 546 20.28 18.07 3.88
C MET A 546 20.30 19.13 5.00
N GLY A 547 20.59 20.39 4.68
CA GLY A 547 20.47 21.54 5.61
C GLY A 547 21.75 22.34 5.89
N PRO A 548 21.64 23.59 6.39
CA PRO A 548 22.76 24.52 6.56
C PRO A 548 23.65 24.27 7.80
N ASP A 549 23.25 23.40 8.73
CA ASP A 549 23.97 23.11 9.99
C ASP A 549 24.61 21.70 10.02
N HIS A 550 24.71 21.02 8.87
CA HIS A 550 25.00 19.58 8.79
C HIS A 550 26.16 19.24 7.84
N GLY A 551 27.09 18.43 8.32
CA GLY A 551 28.30 18.04 7.59
C GLY A 551 28.03 16.92 6.60
N THR A 552 27.63 17.26 5.38
CA THR A 552 28.07 16.45 4.24
C THR A 552 29.59 16.38 4.35
N ASN A 553 30.21 15.20 4.30
CA ASN A 553 31.68 15.16 4.31
C ASN A 553 32.24 15.97 3.13
N SER A 554 31.48 16.10 2.02
CA SER A 554 31.76 16.94 0.85
C SER A 554 31.35 18.41 0.96
N LEU A 555 32.32 19.32 0.86
CA LEU A 555 32.07 20.76 0.71
C LEU A 555 31.34 21.11 -0.60
N LEU A 556 31.48 20.32 -1.66
CA LEU A 556 30.80 20.60 -2.93
C LEU A 556 29.27 20.57 -2.75
N TRP A 557 28.77 19.50 -2.12
CA TRP A 557 27.33 19.26 -2.01
C TRP A 557 26.67 20.16 -0.97
N GLU A 558 27.37 20.47 0.12
CA GLU A 558 26.95 21.53 1.07
C GLU A 558 26.69 22.85 0.33
N ARG A 559 27.63 23.25 -0.53
CA ARG A 559 27.53 24.52 -1.25
C ARG A 559 26.50 24.47 -2.36
N VAL A 560 26.34 23.36 -3.08
CA VAL A 560 25.27 23.17 -4.06
C VAL A 560 23.91 23.35 -3.39
N TYR A 561 23.67 22.66 -2.27
CA TYR A 561 22.43 22.80 -1.49
C TYR A 561 22.19 24.25 -1.04
N ASN A 562 23.16 24.86 -0.35
CA ASN A 562 23.01 26.20 0.23
C ASN A 562 22.82 27.30 -0.83
N ASN A 563 23.34 27.09 -2.04
CA ASN A 563 23.33 28.12 -3.09
C ASN A 563 22.24 27.92 -4.15
N PHE A 564 21.75 26.69 -4.36
CA PHE A 564 20.83 26.30 -5.44
C PHE A 564 19.62 25.48 -4.96
N TYR A 565 19.24 25.60 -3.69
CA TYR A 565 18.09 24.87 -3.11
C TYR A 565 16.81 24.96 -3.94
N ASP A 566 16.43 26.17 -4.37
CA ASP A 566 15.19 26.39 -5.12
C ASP A 566 15.19 25.59 -6.45
N ASP A 567 16.35 25.47 -7.08
CA ASP A 567 16.54 24.74 -8.32
C ASP A 567 16.54 23.22 -8.09
N ILE A 568 17.10 22.75 -6.97
CA ILE A 568 17.00 21.34 -6.52
C ILE A 568 15.54 20.95 -6.30
N ALA A 569 14.79 21.79 -5.57
CA ALA A 569 13.38 21.53 -5.30
C ALA A 569 12.54 21.54 -6.59
N ALA A 570 12.81 22.48 -7.50
CA ALA A 570 12.13 22.54 -8.79
C ALA A 570 12.43 21.32 -9.66
N ARG A 571 13.70 20.88 -9.71
CA ARG A 571 14.08 19.69 -10.48
C ARG A 571 13.56 18.40 -9.86
N TYR A 572 13.51 18.29 -8.53
CA TYR A 572 12.83 17.18 -7.85
C TYR A 572 11.36 17.09 -8.26
N ALA A 573 10.63 18.21 -8.23
CA ALA A 573 9.22 18.23 -8.63
C ALA A 573 9.00 17.73 -10.08
N GLU A 574 9.83 18.20 -11.02
CA GLU A 574 9.79 17.76 -12.43
C GLU A 574 10.04 16.25 -12.58
N LEU A 575 11.07 15.74 -11.89
CA LEU A 575 11.42 14.32 -11.93
C LEU A 575 10.37 13.46 -11.22
N ARG A 576 9.75 13.96 -10.15
CA ARG A 576 8.70 13.28 -9.37
C ARG A 576 7.43 13.03 -10.17
N ASP A 577 7.10 13.92 -11.12
CA ASP A 577 6.01 13.75 -12.09
C ASP A 577 6.32 12.71 -13.18
N THR A 578 7.59 12.36 -13.37
CA THR A 578 8.08 11.59 -14.51
C THR A 578 8.91 10.39 -14.05
N VAL A 579 10.24 10.52 -14.05
CA VAL A 579 11.21 9.45 -13.83
C VAL A 579 11.16 8.87 -12.42
N LEU A 580 11.00 9.74 -11.41
CA LEU A 580 10.94 9.37 -9.99
C LEU A 580 9.51 9.14 -9.48
N SER A 581 8.54 9.00 -10.39
CA SER A 581 7.18 8.60 -10.03
C SER A 581 7.15 7.16 -9.53
N GLU A 582 6.26 6.87 -8.59
CA GLU A 582 6.06 5.51 -8.02
C GLU A 582 5.82 4.47 -9.12
N LYS A 583 4.97 4.82 -10.10
CA LYS A 583 4.64 3.96 -11.23
C LYS A 583 5.87 3.65 -12.08
N ASN A 584 6.69 4.65 -12.40
CA ASN A 584 7.87 4.46 -13.22
C ASN A 584 8.96 3.68 -12.48
N PHE A 585 9.15 3.97 -11.19
CA PHE A 585 10.07 3.23 -10.33
C PHE A 585 9.72 1.75 -10.27
N VAL A 586 8.47 1.42 -9.88
CA VAL A 586 8.00 0.03 -9.77
C VAL A 586 8.08 -0.69 -11.12
N LYS A 587 7.75 -0.01 -12.22
CA LYS A 587 7.91 -0.56 -13.57
C LYS A 587 9.38 -0.88 -13.87
N THR A 588 10.29 0.06 -13.64
CA THR A 588 11.73 -0.10 -13.95
C THR A 588 12.34 -1.25 -13.13
N LEU A 589 11.95 -1.39 -11.86
CA LEU A 589 12.35 -2.51 -11.00
C LEU A 589 11.82 -3.85 -11.54
N ASN A 590 10.52 -3.94 -11.82
CA ASN A 590 9.90 -5.17 -12.29
C ASN A 590 10.40 -5.61 -13.67
N ASP A 591 10.68 -4.67 -14.57
CA ASP A 591 11.26 -4.97 -15.87
C ASP A 591 12.61 -5.69 -15.70
N TYR A 592 13.52 -5.15 -14.86
CA TYR A 592 14.83 -5.77 -14.65
C TYR A 592 14.75 -7.08 -13.84
N ILE A 593 13.92 -7.15 -12.80
CA ILE A 593 13.75 -8.40 -12.03
C ILE A 593 13.13 -9.49 -12.90
N GLY A 594 12.26 -9.13 -13.85
CA GLY A 594 11.70 -10.05 -14.83
C GLY A 594 12.76 -10.72 -15.71
N ASP A 595 13.88 -10.04 -15.95
CA ASP A 595 15.02 -10.58 -16.70
C ASP A 595 15.87 -11.55 -15.87
N ILE A 596 15.68 -11.61 -14.54
CA ILE A 596 16.40 -12.54 -13.67
C ILE A 596 15.73 -13.91 -13.71
N SER A 597 16.47 -14.92 -14.19
CA SER A 597 16.04 -16.31 -14.10
C SER A 597 15.81 -16.72 -12.65
N LYS A 598 14.57 -17.12 -12.33
CA LYS A 598 14.23 -17.66 -11.01
C LYS A 598 15.09 -18.88 -10.67
N GLU A 599 15.34 -19.76 -11.64
CA GLU A 599 16.18 -20.93 -11.44
C GLU A 599 17.63 -20.53 -11.13
N ALA A 600 18.19 -19.59 -11.91
CA ALA A 600 19.54 -19.08 -11.67
C ALA A 600 19.67 -18.46 -10.28
N PHE A 601 18.65 -17.69 -9.88
CA PHE A 601 18.55 -17.05 -8.58
C PHE A 601 18.47 -18.07 -7.44
N ASP A 602 17.56 -19.03 -7.52
CA ASP A 602 17.40 -20.09 -6.50
C ASP A 602 18.71 -20.88 -6.35
N ARG A 603 19.35 -21.27 -7.46
CA ARG A 603 20.66 -21.96 -7.43
C ARG A 603 21.77 -21.09 -6.90
N ASP A 604 21.73 -19.79 -7.16
CA ASP A 604 22.70 -18.86 -6.61
C ASP A 604 22.60 -18.81 -5.08
N LEU A 605 21.37 -18.76 -4.56
CA LEU A 605 21.09 -18.79 -3.13
C LEU A 605 21.46 -20.15 -2.49
N GLU A 606 21.27 -21.26 -3.20
CA GLU A 606 21.73 -22.58 -2.75
C GLU A 606 23.26 -22.62 -2.58
N ILE A 607 24.02 -22.01 -3.50
CA ILE A 607 25.48 -21.98 -3.45
C ILE A 607 26.00 -20.91 -2.45
N TYR A 608 25.31 -19.77 -2.37
CA TYR A 608 25.70 -18.59 -1.62
C TYR A 608 24.66 -18.17 -0.58
N GLY A 609 24.12 -19.13 0.19
CA GLY A 609 23.07 -18.88 1.20
C GLY A 609 23.45 -17.91 2.34
N GLY A 610 24.73 -17.51 2.43
CA GLY A 610 25.24 -16.50 3.36
C GLY A 610 25.29 -15.07 2.80
N ILE A 611 24.51 -14.76 1.75
CA ILE A 611 24.37 -13.38 1.26
C ILE A 611 23.83 -12.50 2.40
N PRO A 612 24.52 -11.42 2.80
CA PRO A 612 24.16 -10.66 4.00
C PRO A 612 22.76 -10.05 4.01
N SER A 613 22.20 -9.74 2.83
CA SER A 613 20.85 -9.18 2.69
C SER A 613 19.76 -10.22 2.39
N SER A 614 20.08 -11.52 2.40
CA SER A 614 19.14 -12.61 2.05
C SER A 614 17.92 -12.69 2.98
N SER A 615 18.06 -12.27 4.25
CA SER A 615 16.97 -12.23 5.23
C SER A 615 16.16 -10.93 5.21
N THR A 616 16.57 -9.94 4.41
CA THR A 616 16.03 -8.57 4.48
C THR A 616 15.62 -7.99 3.13
N SER A 617 16.10 -8.53 2.01
CA SER A 617 15.91 -7.95 0.68
C SER A 617 15.14 -8.90 -0.24
N ASP A 618 13.84 -8.65 -0.36
CA ASP A 618 13.04 -9.06 -1.50
C ASP A 618 12.67 -7.82 -2.35
N PRO A 619 12.07 -7.99 -3.53
CA PRO A 619 11.64 -6.85 -4.35
C PRO A 619 10.65 -5.92 -3.62
N ASN A 620 9.85 -6.43 -2.69
CA ASN A 620 8.91 -5.62 -1.92
C ASN A 620 9.62 -4.71 -0.93
N GLN A 621 10.75 -5.12 -0.35
CA GLN A 621 11.56 -4.25 0.51
C GLN A 621 12.03 -3.02 -0.27
N ILE A 622 12.55 -3.21 -1.50
CA ILE A 622 13.00 -2.12 -2.36
C ILE A 622 11.84 -1.18 -2.70
N ILE A 623 10.66 -1.73 -3.03
CA ILE A 623 9.45 -0.96 -3.31
C ILE A 623 9.03 -0.16 -2.08
N ASN A 624 8.77 -0.83 -0.96
CA ASN A 624 8.25 -0.21 0.25
C ASN A 624 9.18 0.88 0.76
N TYR A 625 10.49 0.61 0.83
CA TYR A 625 11.48 1.61 1.23
C TYR A 625 11.48 2.82 0.29
N THR A 626 11.40 2.61 -1.03
CA THR A 626 11.44 3.71 -1.98
C THR A 626 10.17 4.55 -1.95
N LEU A 627 8.99 3.94 -1.80
CA LEU A 627 7.72 4.66 -1.63
C LEU A 627 7.72 5.50 -0.34
N GLU A 628 8.22 4.92 0.74
CA GLU A 628 8.48 5.62 2.00
C GLU A 628 9.43 6.81 1.82
N ARG A 629 10.50 6.61 1.04
CA ARG A 629 11.48 7.65 0.73
C ARG A 629 10.89 8.77 -0.13
N ILE A 630 10.05 8.43 -1.11
CA ILE A 630 9.31 9.38 -1.93
C ILE A 630 8.43 10.28 -1.05
N ASN A 631 7.62 9.68 -0.17
CA ASN A 631 6.76 10.44 0.73
C ASN A 631 7.56 11.42 1.61
N TYR A 632 8.72 10.97 2.08
CA TYR A 632 9.63 11.82 2.86
C TYR A 632 10.16 13.01 2.03
N LEU A 633 10.63 12.77 0.82
CA LEU A 633 11.16 13.83 -0.05
C LEU A 633 10.08 14.79 -0.52
N ASP A 634 8.86 14.29 -0.76
CA ASP A 634 7.69 15.10 -1.07
C ASP A 634 7.42 16.12 0.07
N GLU A 635 7.48 15.67 1.33
CA GLU A 635 7.38 16.56 2.50
C GLU A 635 8.53 17.57 2.58
N GLN A 636 9.78 17.14 2.37
CA GLN A 636 10.95 18.02 2.51
C GLN A 636 10.99 19.13 1.45
N PHE A 637 10.68 18.80 0.19
CA PHE A 637 10.70 19.77 -0.90
C PHE A 637 9.38 20.54 -1.03
N GLY A 638 8.38 20.23 -0.19
CA GLY A 638 7.05 20.83 -0.29
C GLY A 638 6.38 20.50 -1.62
N TYR A 639 6.69 19.33 -2.18
CA TYR A 639 6.02 18.84 -3.37
C TYR A 639 4.65 18.31 -2.94
N GLU A 640 3.63 19.11 -3.22
CA GLU A 640 2.26 18.64 -3.20
C GLU A 640 2.07 17.89 -4.52
N ILE A 641 1.83 16.57 -4.44
CA ILE A 641 1.21 15.86 -5.56
C ILE A 641 -0.03 16.70 -5.88
N GLU A 642 -0.07 17.32 -7.07
CA GLU A 642 -1.34 17.75 -7.64
C GLU A 642 -2.07 16.42 -7.81
N GLN A 643 -2.81 16.01 -6.77
CA GLN A 643 -3.57 14.79 -6.83
C GLN A 643 -4.35 14.94 -8.11
N PRO A 644 -4.25 14.02 -9.08
CA PRO A 644 -5.33 13.92 -10.03
C PRO A 644 -6.53 13.81 -9.12
N ASP A 645 -7.37 14.87 -9.08
CA ASP A 645 -8.52 14.93 -8.20
C ASP A 645 -9.11 13.54 -8.27
N ASP A 646 -9.19 12.83 -7.14
CA ASP A 646 -9.86 11.54 -7.10
C ASP A 646 -11.13 11.77 -7.93
N PRO A 647 -11.32 11.10 -9.08
CA PRO A 647 -12.39 11.48 -10.00
C PRO A 647 -13.75 11.48 -9.29
N LEU A 648 -13.87 10.73 -8.19
CA LEU A 648 -15.01 10.74 -7.29
C LEU A 648 -15.13 12.04 -6.46
N LYS A 649 -14.02 12.60 -5.95
CA LYS A 649 -13.99 13.91 -5.29
C LYS A 649 -14.25 15.08 -6.24
N GLU A 650 -13.78 15.05 -7.48
CA GLU A 650 -14.11 16.07 -8.49
C GLU A 650 -15.61 16.06 -8.78
N ASN A 651 -16.18 14.87 -8.97
CA ASN A 651 -17.62 14.67 -9.15
C ASN A 651 -18.45 15.09 -7.94
N LEU A 652 -17.96 14.85 -6.71
CA LEU A 652 -18.62 15.30 -5.48
C LEU A 652 -18.56 16.83 -5.35
N LYS A 653 -17.41 17.44 -5.69
CA LYS A 653 -17.23 18.89 -5.73
C LYS A 653 -18.24 19.56 -6.66
N GLU A 654 -18.40 19.04 -7.88
CA GLU A 654 -19.40 19.55 -8.82
C GLU A 654 -20.83 19.50 -8.26
N ALA A 655 -21.17 18.45 -7.52
CA ALA A 655 -22.50 18.30 -6.91
C ALA A 655 -22.70 19.31 -5.77
N ILE A 656 -21.68 19.52 -4.92
CA ILE A 656 -21.66 20.53 -3.86
C ILE A 656 -21.81 21.95 -4.45
N ASP A 657 -21.06 22.25 -5.52
CA ASP A 657 -21.14 23.55 -6.19
C ASP A 657 -22.54 23.80 -6.78
N LYS A 658 -23.17 22.77 -7.39
CA LYS A 658 -24.56 22.84 -7.88
C LYS A 658 -25.56 23.04 -6.74
N ALA A 659 -25.39 22.33 -5.62
CA ALA A 659 -26.24 22.45 -4.45
C ALA A 659 -26.16 23.84 -3.81
N ASN A 660 -24.97 24.41 -3.69
CA ASN A 660 -24.73 25.74 -3.12
C ASN A 660 -25.32 26.89 -3.96
N LEU A 661 -25.72 26.64 -5.22
CA LEU A 661 -26.42 27.61 -6.07
C LEU A 661 -27.96 27.62 -5.86
N ILE A 662 -28.51 26.72 -5.04
CA ILE A 662 -29.95 26.61 -4.83
C ILE A 662 -30.45 27.68 -3.84
N GLU A 663 -31.38 28.53 -4.31
CA GLU A 663 -32.10 29.51 -3.48
C GLU A 663 -33.16 28.82 -2.59
N THR A 664 -32.79 28.50 -1.34
CA THR A 664 -33.61 27.66 -0.43
C THR A 664 -34.92 28.33 0.02
N ASP A 665 -35.06 29.65 -0.08
CA ASP A 665 -36.27 30.41 0.25
C ASP A 665 -37.44 30.12 -0.71
N LYS A 666 -37.17 29.44 -1.82
CA LYS A 666 -38.17 28.97 -2.78
C LYS A 666 -38.72 27.59 -2.46
N TYR A 667 -38.37 26.96 -1.33
CA TYR A 667 -38.78 25.59 -0.99
C TYR A 667 -39.30 25.46 0.45
N THR A 668 -40.11 24.42 0.73
CA THR A 668 -40.69 24.21 2.05
C THR A 668 -39.62 23.99 3.12
N ALA A 669 -39.88 24.46 4.35
CA ALA A 669 -38.92 24.34 5.46
C ALA A 669 -38.48 22.89 5.73
N THR A 670 -39.36 21.91 5.49
CA THR A 670 -39.07 20.48 5.71
C THR A 670 -38.17 19.89 4.63
N SER A 671 -38.41 20.16 3.35
CA SER A 671 -37.51 19.68 2.28
C SER A 671 -36.13 20.35 2.35
N VAL A 672 -36.08 21.61 2.78
CA VAL A 672 -34.83 22.36 2.99
C VAL A 672 -34.00 21.76 4.11
N ALA A 673 -34.62 21.30 5.21
CA ALA A 673 -33.88 20.71 6.33
C ALA A 673 -33.13 19.41 5.94
N TYR A 674 -33.76 18.54 5.14
CA TYR A 674 -33.11 17.33 4.63
C TYR A 674 -32.00 17.65 3.62
N PHE A 675 -32.27 18.59 2.69
CA PHE A 675 -31.27 19.08 1.75
C PHE A 675 -30.02 19.65 2.45
N GLN A 676 -30.20 20.45 3.50
CA GLN A 676 -29.09 21.04 4.27
C GLN A 676 -28.29 19.98 5.04
N GLN A 677 -28.94 18.93 5.52
CA GLN A 677 -28.27 17.81 6.20
C GLN A 677 -27.32 17.06 5.24
N GLU A 678 -27.82 16.71 4.05
CA GLU A 678 -27.04 15.97 3.05
C GLU A 678 -25.94 16.84 2.43
N LEU A 679 -26.18 18.15 2.26
CA LEU A 679 -25.15 19.11 1.83
C LEU A 679 -24.01 19.21 2.86
N SER A 680 -24.32 19.31 4.15
CA SER A 680 -23.30 19.35 5.20
C SER A 680 -22.48 18.06 5.25
N TYR A 681 -23.13 16.90 5.11
CA TYR A 681 -22.42 15.62 5.07
C TYR A 681 -21.50 15.51 3.85
N ALA A 682 -21.95 15.94 2.68
CA ALA A 682 -21.14 15.98 1.47
C ALA A 682 -19.92 16.91 1.59
N GLU A 683 -20.08 18.09 2.19
CA GLU A 683 -18.99 19.02 2.46
C GLU A 683 -17.97 18.43 3.45
N ASP A 684 -18.42 17.75 4.50
CA ASP A 684 -17.54 17.07 5.47
C ASP A 684 -16.73 15.94 4.81
N ILE A 685 -17.35 15.12 3.97
CA ILE A 685 -16.68 14.03 3.24
C ILE A 685 -15.70 14.56 2.20
N TYR A 686 -16.03 15.63 1.49
CA TYR A 686 -15.14 16.27 0.51
C TYR A 686 -13.88 16.85 1.18
N ASN A 687 -14.03 17.51 2.32
CA ASN A 687 -12.94 18.15 3.06
C ASN A 687 -12.09 17.18 3.90
N SER A 688 -12.51 15.92 4.04
CA SER A 688 -11.76 14.90 4.78
C SER A 688 -10.61 14.31 3.95
N ALA A 689 -9.42 14.25 4.56
CA ALA A 689 -8.20 13.69 3.96
C ALA A 689 -8.16 12.14 3.96
N VAL A 690 -9.12 11.49 4.62
CA VAL A 690 -9.15 10.02 4.83
C VAL A 690 -10.45 9.35 4.36
N SER A 691 -11.29 10.06 3.61
CA SER A 691 -12.56 9.50 3.09
C SER A 691 -12.31 8.39 2.07
N THR A 692 -13.01 7.27 2.21
CA THR A 692 -12.98 6.14 1.27
C THR A 692 -13.79 6.41 0.00
N SER A 693 -13.53 5.67 -1.09
CA SER A 693 -14.28 5.79 -2.35
C SER A 693 -15.79 5.53 -2.18
N ASP A 694 -16.18 4.61 -1.29
CA ASP A 694 -17.57 4.30 -0.99
C ASP A 694 -18.27 5.46 -0.25
N GLU A 695 -17.57 6.13 0.68
CA GLU A 695 -18.09 7.30 1.38
C GLU A 695 -18.29 8.50 0.43
N ILE A 696 -17.36 8.71 -0.51
CA ILE A 696 -17.46 9.78 -1.52
C ILE A 696 -18.64 9.54 -2.46
N LEU A 697 -18.82 8.30 -2.93
CA LEU A 697 -19.94 7.94 -3.80
C LEU A 697 -21.30 8.01 -3.06
N ALA A 698 -21.33 7.58 -1.79
CA ALA A 698 -22.52 7.68 -0.94
C ALA A 698 -22.92 9.14 -0.67
N ALA A 699 -21.95 9.99 -0.33
CA ALA A 699 -22.17 11.42 -0.11
C ALA A 699 -22.73 12.12 -1.36
N LYS A 700 -22.15 11.83 -2.53
CA LYS A 700 -22.65 12.38 -3.81
C LYS A 700 -24.07 11.93 -4.11
N LYS A 701 -24.35 10.63 -3.95
CA LYS A 701 -25.69 10.04 -4.19
C LYS A 701 -26.74 10.62 -3.23
N GLY A 702 -26.38 10.82 -1.96
CA GLY A 702 -27.23 11.46 -0.95
C GLY A 702 -27.59 12.91 -1.33
N LEU A 703 -26.59 13.70 -1.71
CA LEU A 703 -26.77 15.10 -2.11
C LEU A 703 -27.61 15.25 -3.40
N ASP A 704 -27.31 14.47 -4.45
CA ASP A 704 -28.07 14.47 -5.71
C ASP A 704 -29.55 14.13 -5.48
N LYS A 705 -29.81 13.16 -4.60
CA LYS A 705 -31.15 12.76 -4.21
C LYS A 705 -31.86 13.85 -3.42
N ALA A 706 -31.18 14.50 -2.47
CA ALA A 706 -31.77 15.57 -1.67
C ALA A 706 -32.14 16.80 -2.52
N MET A 707 -31.30 17.15 -3.51
CA MET A 707 -31.63 18.18 -4.50
C MET A 707 -32.89 17.85 -5.30
N SER A 708 -33.10 16.58 -5.66
CA SER A 708 -34.30 16.14 -6.40
C SER A 708 -35.60 16.17 -5.57
N LEU A 709 -35.49 16.20 -4.24
CA LEU A 709 -36.62 16.16 -3.30
C LEU A 709 -37.05 17.54 -2.77
N LEU A 710 -36.46 18.62 -3.28
CA LEU A 710 -36.85 19.99 -2.93
C LEU A 710 -38.26 20.33 -3.45
N ILE A 711 -39.16 20.72 -2.53
CA ILE A 711 -40.59 21.02 -2.83
C ILE A 711 -40.82 22.53 -2.76
N SER A 712 -41.36 23.14 -3.81
CA SER A 712 -41.49 24.60 -3.92
C SER A 712 -42.37 25.24 -2.83
N ALA A 713 -41.95 26.39 -2.29
CA ALA A 713 -42.58 27.17 -1.23
C ALA A 713 -43.81 27.98 -1.67
N ASP A 714 -44.20 27.92 -2.96
CA ASP A 714 -45.46 28.53 -3.44
C ASP A 714 -46.72 27.96 -2.74
N ASN A 715 -46.57 26.96 -1.86
CA ASN A 715 -47.62 26.32 -1.08
C ASN A 715 -47.73 26.73 0.40
N GLU A 716 -47.04 27.77 0.89
CA GLU A 716 -47.15 28.13 2.33
C GLU A 716 -48.31 29.06 2.70
N ASN A 717 -49.21 29.47 1.80
CA ASN A 717 -50.40 30.26 2.19
C ASN A 717 -51.65 30.11 1.31
N CYS A 718 -52.04 28.88 0.94
CA CYS A 718 -53.44 28.51 0.74
C CYS A 718 -53.52 26.99 0.64
N LEU A 719 -54.59 26.41 1.16
CA LEU A 719 -54.82 24.97 1.12
C LEU A 719 -54.62 24.41 -0.28
N ASP A 720 -53.90 23.30 -0.40
CA ASP A 720 -53.72 22.47 -1.61
C ASP A 720 -55.05 21.86 -2.11
N LEU A 721 -56.10 22.66 -2.24
CA LEU A 721 -57.40 22.25 -2.73
C LEU A 721 -57.53 22.64 -4.20
N ALA A 722 -57.93 21.70 -5.04
CA ALA A 722 -58.16 21.95 -6.45
C ALA A 722 -59.48 22.71 -6.64
N LYS A 723 -59.41 23.89 -7.27
CA LYS A 723 -60.61 24.66 -7.66
C LYS A 723 -61.42 23.86 -8.69
N ILE A 724 -62.71 23.66 -8.41
CA ILE A 724 -63.63 23.05 -9.35
C ILE A 724 -63.86 24.01 -10.53
N PRO A 725 -63.64 23.57 -11.78
CA PRO A 725 -63.85 24.43 -12.95
C PRO A 725 -65.27 24.97 -13.00
N GLN A 726 -65.43 26.26 -13.30
CA GLN A 726 -66.75 26.88 -13.39
C GLN A 726 -67.65 26.23 -14.45
N SER A 727 -67.06 25.67 -15.53
CA SER A 727 -67.77 24.87 -16.53
C SER A 727 -68.42 23.61 -15.99
N SER A 728 -67.96 23.10 -14.84
CA SER A 728 -68.48 21.91 -14.17
C SER A 728 -69.60 22.24 -13.18
N LEU A 729 -69.95 23.53 -13.02
CA LEU A 729 -70.93 24.00 -12.03
C LEU A 729 -72.20 24.55 -12.71
N THR A 730 -73.33 24.39 -12.03
CA THR A 730 -74.57 25.14 -12.32
C THR A 730 -75.14 25.69 -11.03
N ALA A 731 -75.74 26.87 -11.07
CA ALA A 731 -76.25 27.51 -9.87
C ALA A 731 -77.72 27.87 -10.01
N VAL A 732 -78.52 27.47 -9.02
CA VAL A 732 -79.92 27.87 -8.88
C VAL A 732 -80.05 28.68 -7.60
N ALA A 733 -80.33 29.96 -7.78
CA ALA A 733 -80.69 30.86 -6.71
C ALA A 733 -82.16 30.70 -6.36
N ALA A 734 -82.46 30.58 -5.07
CA ALA A 734 -83.81 30.77 -4.58
C ALA A 734 -83.81 31.98 -3.63
N SER A 735 -84.58 32.97 -4.05
CA SER A 735 -84.98 34.09 -3.22
C SER A 735 -86.49 34.24 -3.31
N TYR A 736 -87.08 34.96 -2.37
CA TYR A 736 -88.52 35.16 -2.27
C TYR A 736 -89.20 35.65 -3.58
N GLN A 737 -88.47 36.24 -4.54
CA GLN A 737 -88.91 36.57 -5.90
C GLN A 737 -87.78 36.32 -6.92
N ASN A 738 -88.09 35.80 -8.13
CA ASN A 738 -87.12 35.44 -9.19
C ASN A 738 -86.08 36.57 -9.43
N GLY A 739 -84.84 36.31 -9.01
CA GLY A 739 -83.66 37.17 -9.14
C GLY A 739 -82.95 37.05 -10.48
N GLU A 740 -81.75 37.63 -10.55
CA GLU A 740 -80.84 37.34 -11.65
C GLU A 740 -80.48 35.85 -11.67
N ASP A 741 -80.21 35.33 -12.87
CA ASP A 741 -79.78 33.95 -13.06
C ASP A 741 -78.57 33.64 -12.17
N GLY A 742 -78.68 32.59 -11.35
CA GLY A 742 -77.65 32.18 -10.40
C GLY A 742 -76.33 31.84 -11.07
N SER A 743 -76.34 31.49 -12.36
CA SER A 743 -75.12 31.28 -13.16
C SER A 743 -74.17 32.48 -13.18
N LYS A 744 -74.67 33.70 -12.98
CA LYS A 744 -73.83 34.91 -12.86
C LYS A 744 -72.92 34.92 -11.63
N ALA A 745 -73.21 34.10 -10.62
CA ALA A 745 -72.38 33.98 -9.42
C ALA A 745 -71.25 32.96 -9.58
N ILE A 746 -71.18 32.26 -10.71
CA ILE A 746 -70.25 31.16 -10.99
C ILE A 746 -69.69 31.26 -12.43
N ASP A 747 -69.61 32.47 -13.00
CA ASP A 747 -69.26 32.67 -14.42
C ASP A 747 -67.75 32.82 -14.66
N GLY A 748 -66.94 32.80 -13.61
CA GLY A 748 -65.49 32.99 -13.68
C GLY A 748 -65.06 34.45 -13.85
N ASN A 749 -65.99 35.41 -13.76
CA ASN A 749 -65.73 36.83 -13.91
C ASN A 749 -66.06 37.60 -12.61
N THR A 750 -65.02 37.98 -11.88
CA THR A 750 -65.12 38.74 -10.62
C THR A 750 -65.74 40.14 -10.73
N THR A 751 -65.99 40.63 -11.95
CA THR A 751 -66.67 41.90 -12.21
C THR A 751 -68.17 41.73 -12.50
N THR A 752 -68.62 40.51 -12.81
CA THR A 752 -70.04 40.20 -12.84
C THR A 752 -70.58 40.31 -11.41
N ILE A 753 -71.83 40.76 -11.28
CA ILE A 753 -72.51 40.82 -10.00
C ILE A 753 -73.82 40.06 -10.18
N TRP A 754 -73.99 39.03 -9.37
CA TRP A 754 -75.26 38.38 -9.17
C TRP A 754 -75.92 38.95 -7.92
N HIS A 755 -77.23 39.17 -7.99
CA HIS A 755 -78.04 39.48 -6.82
C HIS A 755 -79.47 38.91 -6.93
N SER A 756 -80.06 38.59 -5.78
CA SER A 756 -81.49 38.29 -5.67
C SER A 756 -82.36 39.53 -5.94
N ASN A 757 -83.63 39.37 -6.36
CA ASN A 757 -84.49 40.50 -6.77
C ASN A 757 -85.06 41.33 -5.60
N TYR A 758 -85.45 42.58 -5.90
CA TYR A 758 -86.19 43.50 -5.04
C TYR A 758 -87.43 44.03 -5.77
N SER A 759 -88.64 43.79 -5.25
CA SER A 759 -89.82 44.60 -5.61
C SER A 759 -90.56 45.06 -4.35
N GLY A 760 -90.66 46.38 -4.18
CA GLY A 760 -91.06 47.05 -2.93
C GLY A 760 -92.55 46.91 -2.56
N GLY A 761 -92.94 45.78 -1.97
CA GLY A 761 -94.25 45.59 -1.32
C GLY A 761 -94.14 44.74 -0.06
N ASN A 762 -95.02 44.96 0.93
CA ASN A 762 -95.06 44.28 2.23
C ASN A 762 -94.79 42.76 2.13
N MET A 763 -93.64 42.31 2.67
CA MET A 763 -93.21 40.90 2.68
C MET A 763 -93.27 40.31 4.10
N PRO A 764 -93.60 39.01 4.26
CA PRO A 764 -93.76 38.34 5.55
C PRO A 764 -92.42 38.20 6.30
N VAL A 765 -92.52 37.90 7.60
CA VAL A 765 -91.40 37.69 8.53
C VAL A 765 -90.51 36.54 8.01
N ILE A 766 -89.21 36.79 7.88
CA ILE A 766 -88.18 35.77 7.59
C ILE A 766 -88.39 34.63 8.60
N SER A 767 -88.35 33.37 8.16
CA SER A 767 -88.31 32.24 9.11
C SER A 767 -87.23 32.50 10.17
N GLU A 768 -87.48 32.22 11.45
CA GLU A 768 -86.53 32.47 12.55
C GLU A 768 -85.14 31.82 12.32
N ASN A 769 -85.03 30.95 11.32
CA ASN A 769 -83.83 30.19 10.94
C ASN A 769 -83.11 30.70 9.66
N GLY A 770 -83.59 31.75 8.98
CA GLY A 770 -82.91 32.35 7.83
C GLY A 770 -82.87 31.48 6.56
N THR A 771 -83.81 30.54 6.39
CA THR A 771 -83.79 29.52 5.32
C THR A 771 -84.34 30.00 3.96
N ASP A 772 -84.68 31.27 3.84
CA ASP A 772 -85.46 31.79 2.70
C ASP A 772 -84.61 32.41 1.58
N ASN A 773 -83.30 32.63 1.83
CA ASN A 773 -82.34 33.18 0.85
C ASN A 773 -81.12 32.26 0.72
N TYR A 774 -81.01 31.57 -0.40
CA TYR A 774 -79.89 30.70 -0.67
C TYR A 774 -79.52 30.63 -2.14
N ILE A 775 -78.27 30.24 -2.40
CA ILE A 775 -77.82 29.77 -3.71
C ILE A 775 -77.41 28.31 -3.59
N THR A 776 -77.93 27.49 -4.49
CA THR A 776 -77.55 26.08 -4.61
C THR A 776 -76.64 25.93 -5.81
N ILE A 777 -75.43 25.45 -5.59
CA ILE A 777 -74.44 25.15 -6.62
C ILE A 777 -74.41 23.64 -6.79
N THR A 778 -74.62 23.18 -8.02
CA THR A 778 -74.63 21.77 -8.42
C THR A 778 -73.34 21.47 -9.17
N VAL A 779 -72.64 20.41 -8.76
CA VAL A 779 -71.45 19.88 -9.42
C VAL A 779 -71.91 18.85 -10.46
N ASN A 780 -71.77 19.19 -11.75
CA ASN A 780 -72.23 18.38 -12.87
C ASN A 780 -71.19 17.36 -13.36
N ASP A 781 -69.92 17.54 -12.98
CA ASP A 781 -68.86 16.62 -13.33
C ASP A 781 -68.90 15.40 -12.42
N GLU A 782 -69.12 14.22 -13.02
CA GLU A 782 -69.19 12.96 -12.27
C GLU A 782 -67.83 12.52 -11.72
N SER A 783 -66.72 13.02 -12.27
CA SER A 783 -65.36 12.72 -11.79
C SER A 783 -65.03 13.39 -10.45
N ILE A 784 -65.78 14.42 -10.07
CA ILE A 784 -65.60 15.11 -8.79
C ILE A 784 -66.40 14.37 -7.71
N SER A 785 -65.66 13.73 -6.82
CA SER A 785 -66.20 12.86 -5.77
C SER A 785 -66.56 13.60 -4.48
N ASN A 786 -65.92 14.75 -4.21
CA ASN A 786 -66.14 15.52 -2.99
C ASN A 786 -66.06 17.05 -3.20
N VAL A 787 -66.52 17.78 -2.19
CA VAL A 787 -66.26 19.21 -2.02
C VAL A 787 -65.64 19.41 -0.64
N ALA A 788 -64.52 20.13 -0.59
CA ALA A 788 -63.72 20.38 0.60
C ALA A 788 -63.80 21.84 1.08
N ALA A 789 -64.08 22.78 0.18
CA ALA A 789 -64.25 24.18 0.54
C ALA A 789 -65.16 24.93 -0.44
N ILE A 790 -65.62 26.10 0.01
CA ILE A 790 -66.28 27.10 -0.81
C ILE A 790 -65.61 28.45 -0.60
N SER A 791 -65.35 29.18 -1.68
CA SER A 791 -65.04 30.60 -1.60
C SER A 791 -66.19 31.46 -2.10
N TYR A 792 -66.37 32.60 -1.47
CA TYR A 792 -67.39 33.59 -1.77
C TYR A 792 -66.71 34.95 -1.91
N LEU A 793 -66.80 35.54 -3.09
CA LEU A 793 -66.37 36.90 -3.36
C LEU A 793 -67.58 37.83 -3.26
N PRO A 794 -67.61 38.75 -2.27
CA PRO A 794 -68.62 39.79 -2.21
C PRO A 794 -68.69 40.62 -3.49
N ARG A 795 -69.85 41.21 -3.78
CA ARG A 795 -70.00 42.16 -4.89
C ARG A 795 -68.88 43.22 -4.89
N THR A 796 -68.24 43.42 -6.04
CA THR A 796 -67.04 44.27 -6.14
C THR A 796 -67.36 45.77 -6.34
N ASP A 797 -68.57 46.13 -6.76
CA ASP A 797 -69.04 47.51 -6.93
C ASP A 797 -69.20 48.28 -5.60
N LYS A 798 -69.46 49.59 -5.64
CA LYS A 798 -69.55 50.44 -4.43
C LYS A 798 -70.69 50.08 -3.46
N ASN A 799 -71.57 49.17 -3.84
CA ASN A 799 -72.75 48.82 -3.08
C ASN A 799 -72.43 47.66 -2.12
N THR A 800 -72.88 47.73 -0.87
CA THR A 800 -72.71 46.65 0.12
C THR A 800 -73.96 45.81 0.30
N ASN A 801 -75.02 46.19 -0.41
CA ASN A 801 -76.29 45.52 -0.38
C ASN A 801 -76.09 44.03 -0.77
N GLY A 802 -76.40 43.14 0.17
CA GLY A 802 -76.58 41.69 -0.05
C GLY A 802 -75.33 40.89 0.26
N VAL A 803 -74.27 41.57 0.71
CA VAL A 803 -73.03 40.92 1.10
C VAL A 803 -73.30 40.03 2.31
N ILE A 804 -72.97 38.74 2.18
CA ILE A 804 -73.16 37.72 3.22
C ILE A 804 -72.13 37.91 4.33
N THR A 805 -72.61 38.09 5.58
CA THR A 805 -71.76 38.23 6.78
C THR A 805 -71.95 37.10 7.78
N GLN A 806 -73.10 36.42 7.75
CA GLN A 806 -73.27 35.14 8.44
C GLN A 806 -73.89 34.14 7.49
N TYR A 807 -73.37 32.91 7.51
CA TYR A 807 -73.74 31.88 6.55
C TYR A 807 -73.94 30.52 7.20
N LYS A 808 -74.72 29.69 6.52
CA LYS A 808 -74.90 28.26 6.79
C LYS A 808 -74.77 27.49 5.49
N LEU A 809 -73.89 26.48 5.48
CA LEU A 809 -73.70 25.59 4.34
C LEU A 809 -74.38 24.26 4.61
N MET A 810 -75.13 23.79 3.62
CA MET A 810 -75.70 22.45 3.60
C MET A 810 -75.30 21.76 2.30
N TYR A 811 -75.21 20.43 2.30
CA TYR A 811 -74.89 19.65 1.12
C TYR A 811 -75.91 18.54 0.87
N SER A 812 -75.95 18.06 -0.37
CA SER A 812 -76.77 16.92 -0.80
C SER A 812 -75.94 16.00 -1.71
N THR A 813 -76.09 14.69 -1.51
CA THR A 813 -75.55 13.65 -2.41
C THR A 813 -76.45 13.45 -3.63
N GLU A 814 -77.69 13.94 -3.61
CA GLU A 814 -78.66 13.83 -4.69
C GLU A 814 -78.51 14.99 -5.69
N ALA A 815 -78.76 14.72 -6.98
CA ALA A 815 -78.70 15.73 -8.04
C ALA A 815 -79.91 16.69 -8.03
N ASP A 816 -81.04 16.28 -7.44
CA ASP A 816 -82.29 17.04 -7.34
C ASP A 816 -83.01 16.78 -5.99
N GLY A 817 -84.14 17.43 -5.76
CA GLY A 817 -84.87 17.32 -4.48
C GLY A 817 -84.38 18.27 -3.37
N GLU A 818 -84.98 18.17 -2.17
CA GLU A 818 -84.73 19.09 -1.04
C GLU A 818 -84.04 18.42 0.15
N ASN A 819 -83.44 17.24 -0.07
CA ASN A 819 -82.71 16.50 0.95
C ASN A 819 -81.30 17.08 1.15
N PHE A 820 -81.17 18.00 2.10
CA PHE A 820 -79.90 18.63 2.48
C PHE A 820 -79.54 18.31 3.93
N VAL A 821 -78.24 18.13 4.18
CA VAL A 821 -77.65 17.94 5.51
C VAL A 821 -76.57 18.99 5.78
N ASP A 822 -76.30 19.29 7.05
CA ASP A 822 -75.33 20.31 7.43
C ASP A 822 -73.91 19.93 6.98
N VAL A 823 -73.17 20.89 6.40
CA VAL A 823 -71.74 20.73 6.15
C VAL A 823 -71.00 20.86 7.49
N PRO A 824 -70.17 19.88 7.90
CA PRO A 824 -69.35 19.99 9.10
C PRO A 824 -68.42 21.23 9.04
N GLY A 825 -68.52 22.13 10.02
CA GLY A 825 -67.78 23.40 10.02
C GLY A 825 -68.31 24.46 9.05
N GLY A 826 -69.40 24.18 8.33
CA GLY A 826 -69.96 25.06 7.29
C GLY A 826 -70.84 26.20 7.78
N ASN A 827 -70.82 26.52 9.08
CA ASN A 827 -71.56 27.63 9.66
C ASN A 827 -70.57 28.65 10.21
N GLY A 828 -70.70 29.92 9.84
CA GLY A 828 -69.70 30.90 10.22
C GLY A 828 -70.10 32.35 10.02
N ILE A 829 -69.18 33.22 10.40
CA ILE A 829 -69.26 34.67 10.24
C ILE A 829 -68.10 35.08 9.33
N TRP A 830 -68.42 35.77 8.24
CA TRP A 830 -67.41 36.41 7.38
C TRP A 830 -67.30 37.88 7.73
N ALA A 831 -66.06 38.41 7.72
CA ALA A 831 -65.80 39.81 8.01
C ALA A 831 -66.51 40.72 6.99
N ASP A 832 -67.03 41.86 7.48
CA ASP A 832 -67.61 42.92 6.65
C ASP A 832 -66.50 43.67 5.90
N ASN A 833 -66.02 43.08 4.83
CA ASN A 833 -65.14 43.71 3.85
C ASN A 833 -65.31 43.03 2.47
N LYS A 834 -64.58 43.52 1.46
CA LYS A 834 -64.70 43.05 0.07
C LYS A 834 -63.76 41.92 -0.34
N ASP A 835 -62.90 41.47 0.57
CA ASP A 835 -61.95 40.40 0.27
C ASP A 835 -62.70 39.10 0.01
N GLU A 836 -62.14 38.22 -0.81
CA GLU A 836 -62.67 36.87 -0.98
C GLU A 836 -62.71 36.14 0.36
N LYS A 837 -63.79 35.40 0.58
CA LYS A 837 -64.05 34.67 1.82
C LYS A 837 -63.93 33.19 1.55
N LEU A 838 -63.13 32.48 2.33
CA LEU A 838 -62.98 31.04 2.23
C LEU A 838 -63.62 30.35 3.44
N CYS A 839 -64.36 29.28 3.21
CA CYS A 839 -64.82 28.35 4.23
C CYS A 839 -64.33 26.96 3.87
N ILE A 840 -63.44 26.41 4.70
CA ILE A 840 -62.93 25.04 4.59
C ILE A 840 -63.78 24.16 5.48
N PHE A 841 -64.22 23.03 4.95
CA PHE A 841 -65.07 22.12 5.69
C PHE A 841 -64.23 21.37 6.73
N SER A 842 -64.82 21.07 7.88
CA SER A 842 -64.14 20.28 8.90
C SER A 842 -63.90 18.83 8.47
N ILE A 843 -64.62 18.37 7.43
CA ILE A 843 -64.41 17.11 6.70
C ILE A 843 -64.89 17.37 5.26
N PRO A 844 -64.16 16.97 4.21
CA PRO A 844 -64.70 16.97 2.85
C PRO A 844 -65.99 16.15 2.75
N VAL A 845 -66.95 16.61 1.96
CA VAL A 845 -68.27 15.99 1.84
C VAL A 845 -68.52 15.49 0.43
N GLU A 846 -69.13 14.32 0.31
CA GLU A 846 -69.63 13.78 -0.96
C GLU A 846 -70.86 14.60 -1.41
N ALA A 847 -70.62 15.73 -2.07
CA ALA A 847 -71.67 16.66 -2.43
C ALA A 847 -71.83 16.75 -3.95
N LYS A 848 -73.03 16.42 -4.44
CA LYS A 848 -73.49 16.84 -5.77
C LYS A 848 -74.03 18.25 -5.74
N ARG A 849 -74.51 18.72 -4.59
CA ARG A 849 -74.99 20.09 -4.40
C ARG A 849 -74.51 20.69 -3.10
N ILE A 850 -74.03 21.93 -3.15
CA ILE A 850 -73.74 22.79 -1.99
C ILE A 850 -74.73 23.93 -1.99
N ARG A 851 -75.39 24.15 -0.85
CA ARG A 851 -76.33 25.24 -0.64
C ARG A 851 -75.79 26.22 0.39
N LEU A 852 -75.57 27.44 -0.05
CA LEU A 852 -75.14 28.56 0.77
C LEU A 852 -76.35 29.39 1.19
N TYR A 853 -76.72 29.28 2.46
CA TYR A 853 -77.71 30.14 3.11
C TYR A 853 -77.03 31.38 3.67
N ALA A 854 -77.63 32.55 3.45
CA ALA A 854 -77.24 33.75 4.15
C ALA A 854 -78.15 33.97 5.36
N THR A 855 -77.60 33.76 6.56
CA THR A 855 -78.31 33.99 7.82
C THR A 855 -78.19 35.46 8.28
N ALA A 856 -77.19 36.19 7.79
CA ALA A 856 -77.13 37.65 7.88
C ALA A 856 -76.46 38.28 6.65
N THR A 857 -76.96 39.46 6.23
CA THR A 857 -76.40 40.24 5.11
C THR A 857 -76.32 41.74 5.40
N LEU A 858 -75.47 42.45 4.67
CA LEU A 858 -75.28 43.91 4.79
C LEU A 858 -76.20 44.71 3.85
N GLY A 859 -76.45 45.97 4.20
CA GLY A 859 -77.13 46.94 3.34
C GLY A 859 -78.32 47.66 3.96
N ASP A 860 -79.03 48.45 3.15
CA ASP A 860 -80.22 49.23 3.56
C ASP A 860 -81.42 48.35 3.98
N THR A 861 -81.39 47.07 3.62
CA THR A 861 -82.42 46.08 4.00
C THR A 861 -81.78 44.77 4.47
N PRO A 862 -81.09 44.75 5.63
CA PRO A 862 -80.37 43.58 6.13
C PRO A 862 -81.25 42.32 6.16
N ASN A 863 -80.67 41.17 5.79
CA ASN A 863 -81.28 39.84 5.78
C ASN A 863 -82.38 39.62 4.71
N ARG A 864 -82.56 40.54 3.76
CA ARG A 864 -83.64 40.43 2.75
C ARG A 864 -83.19 40.00 1.36
N PHE A 865 -81.87 39.94 1.12
CA PHE A 865 -81.32 39.70 -0.20
C PHE A 865 -79.84 39.30 -0.10
N ILE A 866 -79.37 38.58 -1.11
CA ILE A 866 -78.01 38.05 -1.23
C ILE A 866 -77.40 38.49 -2.56
N SER A 867 -76.09 38.73 -2.54
CA SER A 867 -75.31 39.07 -3.73
C SER A 867 -73.95 38.41 -3.68
N ALA A 868 -73.36 38.15 -4.84
CA ALA A 868 -72.00 37.64 -5.00
C ALA A 868 -71.42 38.18 -6.31
N SER A 869 -70.11 38.40 -6.34
CA SER A 869 -69.38 38.58 -7.60
C SER A 869 -68.84 37.26 -8.14
N GLU A 870 -68.47 36.33 -7.27
CA GLU A 870 -68.02 35.00 -7.66
C GLU A 870 -68.21 34.04 -6.48
N ILE A 871 -68.51 32.78 -6.79
CA ILE A 871 -68.51 31.68 -5.84
C ILE A 871 -67.75 30.53 -6.46
N ASN A 872 -66.74 30.03 -5.76
CA ASN A 872 -65.94 28.90 -6.21
C ASN A 872 -66.13 27.74 -5.25
N LEU A 873 -66.18 26.52 -5.79
CA LEU A 873 -66.07 25.30 -5.00
C LEU A 873 -64.68 24.71 -5.19
N PHE A 874 -64.18 24.03 -4.16
CA PHE A 874 -62.88 23.35 -4.19
C PHE A 874 -63.05 21.90 -3.75
N THR A 875 -62.33 21.00 -4.41
CA THR A 875 -62.18 19.60 -4.04
C THR A 875 -60.78 19.36 -3.50
N THR A 876 -60.54 18.21 -2.88
CA THR A 876 -59.18 17.80 -2.53
C THR A 876 -58.32 17.59 -3.77
N ASP A 877 -57.07 18.07 -3.78
CA ASP A 877 -56.13 17.80 -4.85
C ASP A 877 -55.43 16.46 -4.62
N THR A 878 -55.60 15.53 -5.57
CA THR A 878 -55.01 14.19 -5.55
C THR A 878 -53.93 14.01 -6.63
N THR A 879 -53.58 15.06 -7.38
CA THR A 879 -52.73 14.96 -8.58
C THR A 879 -51.35 14.41 -8.27
N ALA A 880 -50.71 14.92 -7.21
CA ALA A 880 -49.39 14.47 -6.78
C ALA A 880 -49.40 13.03 -6.27
N LEU A 881 -50.39 12.68 -5.43
CA LEU A 881 -50.53 11.31 -4.90
C LEU A 881 -50.83 10.29 -6.00
N ASN A 882 -51.70 10.63 -6.97
CA ASN A 882 -51.95 9.79 -8.14
C ASN A 882 -50.68 9.54 -8.96
N SER A 883 -49.84 10.56 -9.13
CA SER A 883 -48.56 10.44 -9.83
C SER A 883 -47.59 9.54 -9.06
N ALA A 884 -47.49 9.71 -7.73
CA ALA A 884 -46.68 8.86 -6.86
C ALA A 884 -47.13 7.39 -6.89
N VAL A 885 -48.44 7.14 -6.81
CA VAL A 885 -49.03 5.79 -6.91
C VAL A 885 -48.76 5.16 -8.27
N GLN A 886 -48.87 5.91 -9.37
CA GLN A 886 -48.56 5.39 -10.71
C GLN A 886 -47.08 5.03 -10.86
N THR A 887 -46.17 5.80 -10.26
CA THR A 887 -44.74 5.51 -10.26
C THR A 887 -44.44 4.27 -9.43
N ALA A 888 -44.89 4.23 -8.17
CA ALA A 888 -44.69 3.11 -7.27
C ALA A 888 -45.30 1.79 -7.80
N SER A 889 -46.46 1.85 -8.44
CA SER A 889 -47.14 0.67 -9.00
C SER A 889 -46.39 0.01 -10.17
N LYS A 890 -45.40 0.69 -10.77
CA LYS A 890 -44.56 0.14 -11.84
C LYS A 890 -43.31 -0.57 -11.31
N ILE A 891 -43.03 -0.47 -10.01
CA ILE A 891 -41.84 -1.06 -9.40
C ILE A 891 -42.13 -2.53 -9.09
N GLU A 892 -41.42 -3.42 -9.77
CA GLU A 892 -41.48 -4.87 -9.54
C GLU A 892 -40.52 -5.25 -8.39
N ALA A 893 -40.77 -6.41 -7.75
CA ALA A 893 -39.95 -6.88 -6.63
C ALA A 893 -38.50 -7.18 -7.04
N ASP A 894 -38.32 -7.56 -8.31
CA ASP A 894 -37.03 -7.90 -8.89
C ASP A 894 -36.10 -6.67 -8.87
N GLY A 895 -35.00 -6.77 -8.12
CA GLY A 895 -33.98 -5.72 -7.98
C GLY A 895 -33.94 -5.02 -6.62
N TYR A 896 -34.83 -5.33 -5.68
CA TYR A 896 -34.89 -4.69 -4.35
C TYR A 896 -34.92 -5.71 -3.20
N THR A 897 -34.42 -5.32 -2.02
CA THR A 897 -34.45 -6.19 -0.82
C THR A 897 -35.89 -6.50 -0.41
N GLU A 898 -36.16 -7.71 0.09
CA GLU A 898 -37.51 -8.12 0.49
C GLU A 898 -38.11 -7.18 1.56
N GLU A 899 -37.28 -6.69 2.47
CA GLU A 899 -37.67 -5.76 3.53
C GLU A 899 -38.07 -4.38 2.98
N SER A 900 -37.23 -3.76 2.14
CA SER A 900 -37.50 -2.43 1.58
C SER A 900 -38.65 -2.44 0.58
N TYR A 901 -38.77 -3.48 -0.25
CA TYR A 901 -39.88 -3.66 -1.18
C TYR A 901 -41.21 -3.86 -0.45
N SER A 902 -41.22 -4.67 0.62
CA SER A 902 -42.42 -4.90 1.43
C SER A 902 -42.87 -3.64 2.16
N ALA A 903 -41.93 -2.82 2.64
CA ALA A 903 -42.22 -1.53 3.26
C ALA A 903 -42.84 -0.54 2.26
N MET A 904 -42.27 -0.42 1.05
CA MET A 904 -42.83 0.41 -0.02
C MET A 904 -44.23 -0.05 -0.42
N LYS A 905 -44.44 -1.36 -0.59
CA LYS A 905 -45.75 -1.93 -0.93
C LYS A 905 -46.82 -1.64 0.12
N ALA A 906 -46.47 -1.68 1.40
CA ALA A 906 -47.39 -1.34 2.48
C ALA A 906 -47.82 0.14 2.43
N GLU A 907 -46.91 1.06 2.10
CA GLU A 907 -47.25 2.47 1.92
C GLU A 907 -48.04 2.73 0.63
N LEU A 908 -47.77 1.97 -0.44
CA LEU A 908 -48.56 2.01 -1.68
C LEU A 908 -50.02 1.60 -1.43
N GLU A 909 -50.25 0.54 -0.68
CA GLU A 909 -51.60 0.09 -0.31
C GLU A 909 -52.36 1.16 0.49
N LYS A 910 -51.71 1.80 1.47
CA LYS A 910 -52.30 2.91 2.24
C LYS A 910 -52.63 4.12 1.36
N ALA A 911 -51.73 4.48 0.44
CA ALA A 911 -51.93 5.58 -0.50
C ALA A 911 -53.13 5.32 -1.43
N MET A 912 -53.27 4.09 -1.93
CA MET A 912 -54.41 3.69 -2.76
C MET A 912 -55.73 3.70 -1.96
N GLU A 913 -55.72 3.29 -0.69
CA GLU A 913 -56.87 3.38 0.20
C GLU A 913 -57.32 4.84 0.40
N ILE A 914 -56.38 5.75 0.65
CA ILE A 914 -56.65 7.18 0.80
C ILE A 914 -57.23 7.78 -0.49
N LEU A 915 -56.69 7.46 -1.66
CA LEU A 915 -57.24 7.90 -2.95
C LEU A 915 -58.66 7.39 -3.21
N SER A 916 -58.99 6.20 -2.69
CA SER A 916 -60.32 5.62 -2.81
C SER A 916 -61.34 6.15 -1.80
N THR A 917 -60.91 6.99 -0.85
CA THR A 917 -61.74 7.54 0.25
C THR A 917 -62.22 8.96 -0.09
N PRO A 918 -63.49 9.17 -0.48
CA PRO A 918 -63.97 10.48 -0.90
C PRO A 918 -63.92 11.56 0.19
N SER A 919 -63.90 11.17 1.46
CA SER A 919 -63.81 12.09 2.61
C SER A 919 -62.38 12.30 3.13
N ALA A 920 -61.34 11.84 2.42
CA ALA A 920 -59.95 11.99 2.85
C ALA A 920 -59.57 13.48 3.00
N TYR A 921 -58.86 13.83 4.07
CA TYR A 921 -58.38 15.20 4.26
C TYR A 921 -57.24 15.52 3.30
N GLN A 922 -57.11 16.79 2.90
CA GLN A 922 -55.98 17.22 2.08
C GLN A 922 -54.63 16.94 2.78
N THR A 923 -54.57 17.07 4.11
CA THR A 923 -53.39 16.70 4.90
C THR A 923 -53.08 15.21 4.84
N ASP A 924 -54.09 14.34 4.81
CA ASP A 924 -53.86 12.89 4.71
C ASP A 924 -53.37 12.50 3.32
N ILE A 925 -53.91 13.15 2.28
CA ILE A 925 -53.45 12.99 0.89
C ILE A 925 -52.00 13.44 0.74
N ASN A 926 -51.66 14.61 1.29
CA ASN A 926 -50.29 15.14 1.27
C ASN A 926 -49.34 14.23 2.06
N ASN A 927 -49.73 13.77 3.25
CA ASN A 927 -48.93 12.87 4.07
C ASN A 927 -48.70 11.52 3.38
N ALA A 928 -49.73 10.94 2.76
CA ALA A 928 -49.61 9.69 2.01
C ALA A 928 -48.69 9.84 0.79
N CYS A 929 -48.71 10.99 0.14
CA CYS A 929 -47.81 11.30 -0.96
C CYS A 929 -46.35 11.34 -0.48
N ILE A 930 -46.12 11.99 0.67
CA ILE A 930 -44.80 12.07 1.30
C ILE A 930 -44.33 10.67 1.72
N THR A 931 -45.14 9.91 2.48
CA THR A 931 -44.71 8.60 2.97
C THR A 931 -44.47 7.61 1.85
N LEU A 932 -45.30 7.61 0.80
CA LEU A 932 -45.09 6.77 -0.38
C LEU A 932 -43.83 7.16 -1.15
N ASN A 933 -43.60 8.45 -1.42
CA ASN A 933 -42.38 8.89 -2.10
C ASN A 933 -41.13 8.60 -1.26
N THR A 934 -41.19 8.76 0.07
CA THR A 934 -40.11 8.37 0.98
C THR A 934 -39.86 6.86 0.95
N ALA A 935 -40.91 6.03 0.92
CA ALA A 935 -40.76 4.59 0.86
C ALA A 935 -40.19 4.12 -0.49
N VAL A 936 -40.58 4.75 -1.60
CA VAL A 936 -39.95 4.55 -2.92
C VAL A 936 -38.48 4.99 -2.90
N ALA A 937 -38.19 6.13 -2.26
CA ALA A 937 -36.83 6.64 -2.14
C ALA A 937 -35.94 5.75 -1.25
N ASN A 938 -36.52 5.04 -0.28
CA ASN A 938 -35.82 4.14 0.63
C ASN A 938 -35.83 2.68 0.13
N LEU A 939 -36.19 2.45 -1.12
CA LEU A 939 -35.95 1.16 -1.76
C LEU A 939 -34.44 0.90 -1.77
N GLU A 940 -34.06 -0.20 -1.13
CA GLU A 940 -32.69 -0.69 -1.13
C GLU A 940 -32.57 -1.70 -2.26
N GLU A 941 -31.68 -1.42 -3.21
CA GLU A 941 -31.38 -2.38 -4.27
C GLU A 941 -30.94 -3.68 -3.59
N ALA A 942 -31.60 -4.79 -3.95
CA ALA A 942 -31.04 -6.11 -3.63
C ALA A 942 -29.70 -6.14 -4.35
N ALA A 943 -28.60 -6.35 -3.60
CA ALA A 943 -27.24 -6.35 -4.10
C ALA A 943 -27.22 -6.84 -5.54
N SER A 944 -26.95 -5.94 -6.50
CA SER A 944 -27.17 -6.21 -7.92
C SER A 944 -26.41 -7.46 -8.26
N GLY A 945 -27.17 -8.53 -8.46
CA GLY A 945 -26.58 -9.78 -8.85
C GLY A 945 -25.85 -9.57 -10.16
N ILE A 946 -24.63 -10.07 -10.25
CA ILE A 946 -23.80 -10.06 -11.44
C ILE A 946 -24.65 -10.47 -12.64
N THR A 947 -24.65 -9.65 -13.70
CA THR A 947 -25.36 -9.95 -14.93
C THR A 947 -24.67 -11.09 -15.69
N LYS A 948 -25.42 -11.77 -16.57
CA LYS A 948 -24.80 -12.76 -17.48
C LYS A 948 -23.75 -12.13 -18.39
N GLU A 949 -23.88 -10.86 -18.75
CA GLU A 949 -22.90 -10.16 -19.60
C GLU A 949 -21.58 -9.90 -18.85
N GLU A 950 -21.66 -9.53 -17.57
CA GLU A 950 -20.48 -9.42 -16.70
C GLU A 950 -19.84 -10.78 -16.43
N LEU A 951 -20.65 -11.83 -16.23
CA LEU A 951 -20.17 -13.21 -16.19
C LEU A 951 -19.47 -13.61 -17.49
N ARG A 952 -20.01 -13.24 -18.66
CA ARG A 952 -19.37 -13.51 -19.95
C ARG A 952 -18.04 -12.78 -20.08
N THR A 953 -17.98 -11.51 -19.69
CA THR A 953 -16.76 -10.69 -19.79
C THR A 953 -15.62 -11.27 -18.95
N LEU A 954 -15.92 -11.68 -17.71
CA LEU A 954 -14.92 -12.33 -16.85
C LEU A 954 -14.53 -13.71 -17.39
N LEU A 955 -15.49 -14.44 -17.96
CA LEU A 955 -15.24 -15.75 -18.56
C LEU A 955 -14.36 -15.67 -19.82
N ASP A 956 -14.58 -14.68 -20.69
CA ASP A 956 -13.70 -14.39 -21.83
C ASP A 956 -12.28 -14.09 -21.36
N SER A 957 -12.15 -13.32 -20.28
CA SER A 957 -10.85 -12.98 -19.69
C SER A 957 -10.18 -14.21 -19.08
N ALA A 958 -10.93 -15.05 -18.36
CA ALA A 958 -10.43 -16.27 -17.73
C ALA A 958 -10.03 -17.36 -18.75
N GLU A 959 -10.77 -17.50 -19.86
CA GLU A 959 -10.46 -18.43 -20.95
C GLU A 959 -9.21 -18.01 -21.75
N ALA A 960 -8.83 -16.72 -21.71
CA ALA A 960 -7.62 -16.19 -22.34
C ALA A 960 -6.36 -16.34 -21.48
N ILE A 961 -6.49 -16.72 -20.20
CA ILE A 961 -5.35 -16.93 -19.31
C ILE A 961 -4.62 -18.23 -19.71
N ASP A 962 -3.31 -18.13 -19.94
CA ASP A 962 -2.47 -19.31 -20.10
C ASP A 962 -2.33 -20.04 -18.75
N ALA A 963 -3.25 -20.97 -18.48
CA ALA A 963 -3.30 -21.67 -17.21
C ALA A 963 -2.07 -22.59 -16.95
N SER A 964 -1.18 -22.77 -17.94
CA SER A 964 0.01 -23.61 -17.84
C SER A 964 1.09 -23.04 -16.90
N VAL A 965 1.16 -21.70 -16.76
CA VAL A 965 2.12 -20.99 -15.90
C VAL A 965 1.67 -20.87 -14.44
N TYR A 966 0.51 -21.46 -14.08
CA TYR A 966 -0.07 -21.44 -12.74
C TYR A 966 -0.03 -22.83 -12.09
N THR A 967 0.03 -22.88 -10.75
CA THR A 967 0.09 -24.14 -9.98
C THR A 967 -1.02 -25.10 -10.41
N LYS A 968 -0.76 -26.40 -10.32
CA LYS A 968 -1.75 -27.42 -10.68
C LYS A 968 -3.09 -27.23 -9.95
N THR A 969 -3.06 -26.86 -8.67
CA THR A 969 -4.27 -26.63 -7.88
C THR A 969 -5.05 -25.40 -8.34
N SER A 970 -4.38 -24.26 -8.56
CA SER A 970 -5.03 -23.05 -9.08
C SER A 970 -5.56 -23.25 -10.50
N ARG A 971 -4.84 -24.02 -11.33
CA ARG A 971 -5.27 -24.42 -12.68
C ARG A 971 -6.52 -25.28 -12.65
N GLU A 972 -6.55 -26.35 -11.85
CA GLU A 972 -7.73 -27.22 -11.72
C GLU A 972 -8.94 -26.45 -11.12
N ALA A 973 -8.69 -25.51 -10.21
CA ALA A 973 -9.72 -24.63 -9.67
C ALA A 973 -10.27 -23.65 -10.72
N LEU A 974 -9.40 -23.04 -11.52
CA LEU A 974 -9.79 -22.17 -12.63
C LEU A 974 -10.56 -22.94 -13.71
N GLU A 975 -10.06 -24.09 -14.16
CA GLU A 975 -10.72 -24.94 -15.16
C GLU A 975 -12.12 -25.39 -14.70
N LYS A 976 -12.25 -25.75 -13.41
CA LYS A 976 -13.53 -26.12 -12.81
C LYS A 976 -14.48 -24.92 -12.74
N ALA A 977 -13.99 -23.75 -12.31
CA ALA A 977 -14.81 -22.55 -12.22
C ALA A 977 -15.26 -22.06 -13.60
N ILE A 978 -14.40 -22.15 -14.62
CA ILE A 978 -14.76 -21.88 -16.03
C ILE A 978 -15.85 -22.85 -16.51
N ALA A 979 -15.76 -24.14 -16.20
CA ALA A 979 -16.76 -25.13 -16.58
C ALA A 979 -18.14 -24.89 -15.90
N GLU A 980 -18.13 -24.54 -14.61
CA GLU A 980 -19.34 -24.21 -13.85
C GLU A 980 -19.98 -22.91 -14.36
N ALA A 981 -19.17 -21.86 -14.60
CA ALA A 981 -19.63 -20.60 -15.13
C ALA A 981 -20.19 -20.71 -16.54
N ASN A 982 -19.56 -21.49 -17.43
CA ASN A 982 -20.11 -21.80 -18.75
C ASN A 982 -21.46 -22.54 -18.65
N SER A 983 -21.59 -23.52 -17.74
CA SER A 983 -22.87 -24.24 -17.54
C SER A 983 -24.00 -23.33 -17.04
N VAL A 984 -23.69 -22.34 -16.20
CA VAL A 984 -24.68 -21.37 -15.70
C VAL A 984 -25.01 -20.33 -16.76
N TYR A 985 -24.02 -19.87 -17.53
CA TYR A 985 -24.20 -18.93 -18.63
C TYR A 985 -25.11 -19.52 -19.72
N ASP A 986 -24.87 -20.76 -20.15
CA ASP A 986 -25.64 -21.45 -21.21
C ASP A 986 -27.06 -21.85 -20.78
N ASN A 987 -27.33 -21.97 -19.48
CA ASN A 987 -28.67 -22.26 -18.98
C ASN A 987 -29.56 -21.02 -19.02
N SER A 988 -30.44 -20.93 -20.02
CA SER A 988 -31.40 -19.81 -20.19
C SER A 988 -32.35 -19.58 -19.01
N SER A 989 -32.39 -20.48 -18.03
CA SER A 989 -33.27 -20.44 -16.86
C SER A 989 -32.51 -20.40 -15.52
N ALA A 990 -31.20 -20.14 -15.53
CA ALA A 990 -30.40 -20.03 -14.30
C ALA A 990 -30.91 -18.92 -13.37
N ALA A 991 -30.96 -19.19 -12.06
CA ALA A 991 -31.39 -18.23 -11.05
C ALA A 991 -30.27 -17.21 -10.75
N GLN A 992 -30.62 -16.02 -10.24
CA GLN A 992 -29.65 -14.94 -10.00
C GLN A 992 -28.55 -15.34 -8.99
N ASP A 993 -28.90 -16.11 -7.95
CA ASP A 993 -27.92 -16.64 -7.00
C ASP A 993 -26.93 -17.61 -7.64
N GLU A 994 -27.35 -18.36 -8.67
CA GLU A 994 -26.46 -19.25 -9.43
C GLU A 994 -25.48 -18.43 -10.29
N ILE A 995 -25.94 -17.33 -10.89
CA ILE A 995 -25.10 -16.41 -11.68
C ILE A 995 -24.09 -15.70 -10.77
N ASN A 996 -24.54 -15.21 -9.61
CA ASN A 996 -23.68 -14.56 -8.62
C ASN A 996 -22.63 -15.53 -8.08
N THR A 997 -23.04 -16.75 -7.73
CA THR A 997 -22.13 -17.78 -7.24
C THR A 997 -21.13 -18.18 -8.31
N ALA A 998 -21.57 -18.35 -9.56
CA ALA A 998 -20.68 -18.66 -10.68
C ALA A 998 -19.65 -17.56 -10.94
N TYR A 999 -20.08 -16.29 -10.91
CA TYR A 999 -19.19 -15.14 -11.07
C TYR A 999 -18.19 -15.02 -9.92
N GLN A 1000 -18.65 -15.13 -8.67
CA GLN A 1000 -17.77 -15.03 -7.51
C GLN A 1000 -16.80 -16.21 -7.43
N ASN A 1001 -17.22 -17.42 -7.80
CA ASN A 1001 -16.33 -18.58 -7.89
C ASN A 1001 -15.29 -18.40 -9.01
N LEU A 1002 -15.70 -17.92 -10.18
CA LEU A 1002 -14.80 -17.65 -11.31
C LEU A 1002 -13.82 -16.52 -10.97
N LYS A 1003 -14.32 -15.42 -10.39
CA LYS A 1003 -13.51 -14.30 -9.94
C LYS A 1003 -12.54 -14.73 -8.85
N SER A 1004 -13.00 -15.49 -7.86
CA SER A 1004 -12.12 -16.03 -6.81
C SER A 1004 -11.09 -17.02 -7.36
N ALA A 1005 -11.42 -17.77 -8.41
CA ALA A 1005 -10.48 -18.68 -9.06
C ALA A 1005 -9.43 -17.90 -9.88
N VAL A 1006 -9.83 -16.83 -10.57
CA VAL A 1006 -8.94 -15.90 -11.29
C VAL A 1006 -8.06 -15.11 -10.31
N ASP A 1007 -8.63 -14.49 -9.28
CA ASP A 1007 -7.89 -13.76 -8.24
C ASP A 1007 -7.02 -14.71 -7.39
N GLY A 1008 -7.46 -15.96 -7.26
CA GLY A 1008 -6.76 -17.06 -6.58
C GLY A 1008 -5.78 -17.82 -7.47
N LEU A 1009 -5.55 -17.36 -8.70
CA LEU A 1009 -4.48 -17.87 -9.55
C LEU A 1009 -3.14 -17.64 -8.88
N ARG A 1010 -2.50 -18.73 -8.50
CA ARG A 1010 -1.13 -18.71 -7.99
C ARG A 1010 -0.24 -19.23 -9.10
N TYR A 1011 0.76 -18.44 -9.48
CA TYR A 1011 1.79 -18.86 -10.43
C TYR A 1011 2.39 -20.19 -9.99
N TYR A 1012 2.89 -20.96 -10.95
CA TYR A 1012 3.63 -22.19 -10.72
C TYR A 1012 4.91 -21.87 -9.93
N LEU A 1013 4.75 -21.69 -8.62
CA LEU A 1013 5.81 -21.83 -7.64
C LEU A 1013 5.91 -23.34 -7.44
N GLY A 1014 7.03 -23.92 -7.87
CA GLY A 1014 7.37 -25.30 -7.51
C GLY A 1014 7.18 -25.48 -6.01
N ASP A 1015 6.30 -26.41 -5.67
CA ASP A 1015 5.93 -26.89 -4.33
C ASP A 1015 6.43 -26.09 -3.13
N VAL A 1016 5.52 -25.32 -2.52
CA VAL A 1016 5.58 -25.05 -1.08
C VAL A 1016 4.52 -25.91 -0.42
N ASN A 1017 4.93 -26.90 0.39
CA ASN A 1017 4.00 -27.67 1.19
C ASN A 1017 3.76 -26.99 2.55
N HIS A 1018 2.60 -26.31 2.64
CA HIS A 1018 1.65 -26.28 3.75
C HIS A 1018 2.23 -26.03 5.16
N SER A 1019 2.06 -24.85 5.78
CA SER A 1019 0.75 -24.28 6.11
C SER A 1019 0.81 -22.76 6.28
N GLY A 1020 0.14 -22.04 5.38
CA GLY A 1020 0.01 -20.59 5.48
C GLY A 1020 -0.92 -20.10 6.59
N LYS A 1021 -0.65 -18.88 7.04
CA LYS A 1021 -1.63 -17.87 7.40
C LYS A 1021 -1.20 -16.48 6.92
N ILE A 1022 -1.85 -16.04 5.86
CA ILE A 1022 -1.94 -14.63 5.45
C ILE A 1022 -2.97 -13.95 6.37
N THR A 1023 -2.65 -12.77 6.89
CA THR A 1023 -3.65 -11.76 7.27
C THR A 1023 -3.24 -10.43 6.66
N VAL A 1024 -3.94 -10.01 5.59
CA VAL A 1024 -4.03 -8.60 5.21
C VAL A 1024 -5.33 -8.09 5.81
N MET A 1025 -5.24 -7.10 6.71
CA MET A 1025 -6.37 -6.25 7.07
C MET A 1025 -5.86 -4.82 7.32
N ASP A 1026 -6.29 -3.94 6.42
CA ASP A 1026 -6.86 -2.60 6.67
C ASP A 1026 -5.98 -1.51 7.29
N ALA A 1027 -5.86 -0.39 6.57
CA ALA A 1027 -5.13 0.80 6.96
C ALA A 1027 -6.12 1.88 7.42
N THR A 1028 -6.12 2.23 8.72
CA THR A 1028 -6.45 3.57 9.22
C THR A 1028 -6.07 3.75 10.71
N LEU A 1029 -5.68 5.00 11.04
CA LEU A 1029 -5.56 5.67 12.36
C LEU A 1029 -4.18 5.85 13.00
N THR A 1030 -3.71 7.09 12.89
CA THR A 1030 -2.74 7.79 13.76
C THR A 1030 -3.38 8.17 15.11
N GLN A 1031 -2.82 7.77 16.25
CA GLN A 1031 -2.54 8.66 17.40
C GLN A 1031 -1.66 8.04 18.51
N ILE A 1032 -0.75 8.87 19.01
CA ILE A 1032 0.30 8.66 20.03
C ILE A 1032 -0.28 8.43 21.43
N TYR A 1033 0.25 7.45 22.21
CA TYR A 1033 0.38 7.53 23.68
C TYR A 1033 1.64 6.82 24.20
N ILE A 1034 2.32 7.50 25.13
CA ILE A 1034 3.60 7.14 25.78
C ILE A 1034 3.34 6.34 27.06
N THR A 1035 3.92 5.14 27.22
CA THR A 1035 4.13 4.50 28.55
C THR A 1035 5.28 3.47 28.55
N ASN A 1036 6.35 3.83 29.30
CA ASN A 1036 7.48 3.03 29.83
C ASN A 1036 8.74 2.79 28.97
N SER A 1037 9.54 3.87 28.93
CA SER A 1037 11.00 3.99 28.88
C SER A 1037 11.76 3.34 27.72
N SER A 1038 11.83 4.11 26.61
CA SER A 1038 12.85 3.98 25.57
C SER A 1038 14.25 4.23 26.11
N ALA A 1039 15.27 3.64 25.46
CA ALA A 1039 16.70 3.82 25.71
C ALA A 1039 17.15 5.29 25.91
N VAL A 1040 16.38 6.25 25.40
CA VAL A 1040 16.53 7.70 25.57
C VAL A 1040 16.54 8.16 27.05
N GLU A 1041 15.81 7.50 27.97
CA GLU A 1041 15.81 7.86 29.40
C GLU A 1041 17.04 7.29 30.16
N ILE A 1042 17.71 6.26 29.64
CA ILE A 1042 18.93 5.69 30.22
C ILE A 1042 20.15 6.56 29.87
N ASP A 1043 20.23 7.04 28.62
CA ASP A 1043 21.32 7.90 28.18
C ASP A 1043 21.27 9.28 28.85
N THR A 1044 20.07 9.80 29.12
CA THR A 1044 19.88 11.04 29.89
C THR A 1044 20.25 10.86 31.38
N ALA A 1045 20.09 9.65 31.95
CA ALA A 1045 20.49 9.35 33.33
C ALA A 1045 22.00 9.07 33.49
N LEU A 1046 22.68 8.64 32.43
CA LEU A 1046 24.13 8.36 32.40
C LEU A 1046 24.98 9.63 32.22
N ALA A 1047 24.42 10.70 31.66
CA ALA A 1047 25.13 11.96 31.43
C ALA A 1047 25.47 12.76 32.72
N ASP A 1048 24.85 12.43 33.86
CA ASP A 1048 24.97 13.20 35.12
C ASP A 1048 25.80 12.49 36.23
N LEU A 1049 26.50 11.39 35.94
CA LEU A 1049 27.21 10.59 36.95
C LEU A 1049 28.73 10.85 36.99
N ASP A 1050 29.19 11.56 38.02
CA ASP A 1050 30.61 11.74 38.32
C ASP A 1050 31.26 10.46 38.90
N ASN A 1051 32.54 10.25 38.55
CA ASN A 1051 33.42 9.07 38.69
C ASN A 1051 33.55 8.35 40.06
N ASN A 1052 32.71 8.60 41.07
CA ASN A 1052 32.81 7.96 42.39
C ASN A 1052 31.47 7.64 43.10
N SER A 1053 30.35 7.61 42.39
CA SER A 1053 29.06 7.23 42.98
C SER A 1053 28.82 5.72 42.91
N LYS A 1054 28.39 5.11 44.03
CA LYS A 1054 27.98 3.69 44.08
C LYS A 1054 26.46 3.57 43.98
N ILE A 1055 25.99 2.77 43.03
CA ILE A 1055 24.58 2.40 42.85
C ILE A 1055 24.39 0.97 43.36
N GLN A 1056 23.26 0.71 44.02
CA GLN A 1056 22.81 -0.64 44.34
C GLN A 1056 21.70 -1.02 43.36
N ILE A 1057 21.92 -2.09 42.60
CA ILE A 1057 21.01 -2.61 41.59
C ILE A 1057 20.53 -3.97 42.09
N ASP A 1058 19.21 -4.14 42.22
CA ASP A 1058 18.61 -5.34 42.81
C ASP A 1058 18.08 -6.33 41.73
N ASP A 1059 18.34 -6.05 40.44
CA ASP A 1059 17.95 -6.88 39.29
C ASP A 1059 19.17 -7.35 38.49
N VAL A 1060 19.30 -8.68 38.32
CA VAL A 1060 20.47 -9.34 37.70
C VAL A 1060 20.46 -9.20 36.17
N SER A 1061 19.29 -9.00 35.57
CA SER A 1061 19.13 -8.84 34.10
C SER A 1061 19.83 -7.58 33.57
N ILE A 1062 19.83 -6.50 34.36
CA ILE A 1062 20.49 -5.23 34.03
C ILE A 1062 22.02 -5.35 34.13
N ILE A 1063 22.53 -6.21 35.01
CA ILE A 1063 23.97 -6.48 35.14
C ILE A 1063 24.50 -7.22 33.89
N GLN A 1064 23.71 -8.11 33.31
CA GLN A 1064 24.08 -8.86 32.11
C GLN A 1064 24.06 -8.00 30.84
N MET A 1065 23.10 -7.07 30.71
CA MET A 1065 23.07 -6.09 29.62
C MET A 1065 24.22 -5.07 29.67
N MET A 1066 24.62 -4.62 30.87
CA MET A 1066 25.75 -3.69 31.01
C MET A 1066 27.11 -4.37 30.78
N ALA A 1067 27.26 -5.65 31.17
CA ALA A 1067 28.49 -6.41 30.92
C ALA A 1067 28.75 -6.69 29.43
N ALA A 1068 27.69 -6.77 28.61
CA ALA A 1068 27.80 -6.94 27.15
C ALA A 1068 28.24 -5.66 26.41
N ARG A 1069 28.13 -4.47 27.03
CA ARG A 1069 28.48 -3.18 26.40
C ARG A 1069 29.83 -2.60 26.84
N ILE A 1070 30.52 -3.19 27.83
CA ILE A 1070 31.85 -2.72 28.28
C ILE A 1070 32.88 -3.83 28.03
N ILE A 1071 33.15 -4.15 26.76
CA ILE A 1071 34.41 -4.80 26.35
C ILE A 1071 34.82 -4.19 25.00
N THR A 1072 35.58 -3.10 25.03
CA THR A 1072 36.44 -2.73 23.91
C THR A 1072 37.84 -3.29 24.18
N SER A 1073 38.37 -4.07 23.25
CA SER A 1073 39.76 -4.51 23.29
C SER A 1073 40.68 -3.35 22.95
N ASN A 1074 41.73 -3.13 23.74
CA ASN A 1074 42.86 -2.32 23.27
C ASN A 1074 43.75 -3.16 22.34
N ASP A 1075 44.55 -2.49 21.51
CA ASP A 1075 45.48 -3.08 20.53
C ASP A 1075 46.53 -4.05 21.11
N ASP A 1076 46.63 -4.18 22.44
CA ASP A 1076 47.53 -5.11 23.11
C ASP A 1076 46.86 -6.37 23.70
N GLY A 1077 45.54 -6.52 23.52
CA GLY A 1077 44.80 -7.72 23.90
C GLY A 1077 44.52 -7.88 25.40
N SER A 1078 44.61 -6.82 26.21
CA SER A 1078 44.15 -6.85 27.60
C SER A 1078 42.70 -6.33 27.77
N VAL A 1079 41.91 -7.02 28.61
CA VAL A 1079 40.53 -6.65 28.99
C VAL A 1079 40.54 -6.12 30.42
N ASN A 1080 39.96 -4.95 30.66
CA ASN A 1080 39.74 -4.42 32.00
C ASN A 1080 38.27 -4.59 32.38
N LEU A 1081 38.01 -5.21 33.53
CA LEU A 1081 36.68 -5.41 34.10
C LEU A 1081 36.25 -4.22 34.97
#